data_AF-A0A9W8PFR8-F1
#
_entry.id   AF-A0A9W8PFR8-F1
#
_cell.length_a   1.000
_cell.length_b   1.000
_cell.length_c   1.000
_cell.angle_alpha   90.00
_cell.angle_beta   90.00
_cell.angle_gamma   90.00
#
_symmetry.space_group_name_H-M   'P 1'
#
loop_
_entity.id
_entity.type
_entity.pdbx_description
1 polymer ?
#
loop_
_entity_poly.entity_id
_entity_poly.type
_entity_poly.pdbx_seq_one_letter_code
_entity_poly.pdbx_strand_id
1 'polypeptide(L)'
;MFVYEGRLDWKPYGDNETFVIVLPDGPVRVGDTVYLFYQWTFNASNVKKDNSFNKIAIDKVSKTPSGDDTFIAKSSYYSWEITSGNVYQKLKVVMRNPSGYESPMEFKRIWQSEGDVTAAATRIWTGKITWDQYASNEMAIFIAPEGLGQDKPILSMWQWSRDGNGVVKAPSFRAEPQKVISDDDNGIKFNYKSYYDIDCSWNKKTEKLSVKVKSPGSPQDLGDFALSALIDRHSHDWDPPQTPGKKAELELHSPQPQPALARVIDPLPFPKTLVETLRHTIAYADQAGYLAQYAHDRFTALDADFHARGHQLDTAKAQGDELKNEVKKLTGDLSVEKAKADDLTKRLEEARQANEVEAKRLQDEIAKSKKHDSEDHKAIELLESQLQYERASKAEVQKKLDEASTALAAAEARNKADSERIAGLVTRIAIVEAQLEVETKDNKRLQDEKKQQADKIIDLEKQLKDLRAQLEQALKELKEQKELVCQKTATITQRDQEIIELKKAVETGKIALAALQKQLDSHNNEIRKRLRCHLRSEITDDKDVMFDLNGGGGKNPAVHAWSDGDYYTMNSNAMWDIYSVGDSNNVVVIKSSSKGYVLYSKGHGKNVCCEVGKNVADTDAHWEIQGATVDNLDHKVIQFRNVKDKTSLDLCGGDTKNGTAFLTYNSHGGKNQKFRVYKM
;
A
#
# COMPACT_ATOMS: atom_id res chain seq x y z
N MET A 1 -11.76 8.57 64.40
CA MET A 1 -10.40 8.26 63.89
C MET A 1 -10.04 9.31 62.86
N PHE A 2 -8.79 9.76 62.78
CA PHE A 2 -8.36 10.74 61.79
C PHE A 2 -7.39 10.15 60.77
N VAL A 3 -7.59 10.50 59.49
CA VAL A 3 -6.70 10.11 58.39
C VAL A 3 -6.16 11.36 57.72
N TYR A 4 -4.85 11.39 57.54
CA TYR A 4 -4.12 12.50 56.96
C TYR A 4 -3.34 12.07 55.72
N GLU A 5 -3.34 12.92 54.71
CA GLU A 5 -2.53 12.75 53.50
C GLU A 5 -1.53 13.90 53.41
N GLY A 6 -0.29 13.56 53.08
CA GLY A 6 0.82 14.46 52.84
C GLY A 6 1.81 13.84 51.87
N ARG A 7 3.01 14.43 51.80
CA ARG A 7 4.05 14.03 50.85
C ARG A 7 5.36 13.77 51.57
N LEU A 8 5.97 12.62 51.29
CA LEU A 8 7.31 12.29 51.75
C LEU A 8 8.34 13.09 50.97
N ASP A 9 9.05 13.98 51.65
CA ASP A 9 10.15 14.78 51.09
C ASP A 9 11.47 14.51 51.84
N TRP A 10 11.96 13.28 51.79
CA TRP A 10 13.22 12.85 52.41
C TRP A 10 14.31 12.63 51.36
N LYS A 11 14.90 13.73 50.88
CA LYS A 11 15.87 13.66 49.78
C LYS A 11 17.18 12.97 50.18
N PRO A 12 17.79 12.18 49.27
CA PRO A 12 17.33 11.89 47.91
C PRO A 12 16.36 10.69 47.79
N TYR A 13 16.07 9.99 48.88
CA TYR A 13 15.41 8.67 48.89
C TYR A 13 13.87 8.73 48.72
N GLY A 14 13.23 9.78 49.25
CA GLY A 14 11.82 10.07 49.08
C GLY A 14 11.67 11.46 48.48
N ASP A 15 11.17 11.54 47.25
CA ASP A 15 10.97 12.80 46.55
C ASP A 15 9.51 12.94 46.16
N ASN A 16 8.73 13.64 46.99
CA ASN A 16 7.32 13.93 46.76
C ASN A 16 6.47 12.66 46.53
N GLU A 17 6.67 11.62 47.34
CA GLU A 17 5.88 10.38 47.32
C GLU A 17 4.69 10.45 48.30
N THR A 18 3.63 9.67 48.10
CA THR A 18 2.50 9.62 49.05
C THR A 18 2.94 9.20 50.45
N PHE A 19 2.51 9.97 51.45
CA PHE A 19 2.64 9.64 52.87
C PHE A 19 1.27 9.84 53.54
N VAL A 20 0.77 8.78 54.17
CA VAL A 20 -0.49 8.76 54.92
C VAL A 20 -0.22 8.49 56.40
N ILE A 21 -0.90 9.26 57.25
CA ILE A 21 -0.87 9.09 58.72
C ILE A 21 -2.27 8.80 59.22
N VAL A 22 -2.43 7.74 60.00
CA VAL A 22 -3.69 7.42 60.69
C VAL A 22 -3.49 7.57 62.20
N LEU A 23 -4.36 8.36 62.81
CA LEU A 23 -4.41 8.63 64.24
C LEU A 23 -5.74 8.15 64.84
N PRO A 24 -5.78 7.83 66.15
CA PRO A 24 -7.02 7.57 66.86
C PRO A 24 -7.97 8.77 66.80
N ASP A 25 -9.20 8.58 67.27
CA ASP A 25 -10.17 9.68 67.32
C ASP A 25 -9.87 10.64 68.46
N GLY A 26 -9.93 11.95 68.18
CA GLY A 26 -9.71 12.99 69.19
C GLY A 26 -8.24 13.27 69.52
N PRO A 27 -7.98 13.95 70.65
CA PRO A 27 -6.64 14.35 71.06
C PRO A 27 -5.74 13.14 71.37
N VAL A 28 -4.55 13.13 70.79
CA VAL A 28 -3.56 12.06 70.96
C VAL A 28 -3.01 12.02 72.38
N ARG A 29 -2.89 10.82 72.94
CA ARG A 29 -2.35 10.55 74.28
C ARG A 29 -1.07 9.72 74.20
N VAL A 30 -0.30 9.74 75.28
CA VAL A 30 0.85 8.83 75.44
C VAL A 30 0.33 7.38 75.44
N GLY A 31 0.98 6.51 74.68
CA GLY A 31 0.57 5.12 74.49
C GLY A 31 -0.38 4.88 73.32
N ASP A 32 -1.01 5.92 72.76
CA ASP A 32 -1.79 5.79 71.53
C ASP A 32 -0.90 5.31 70.39
N THR A 33 -1.48 4.61 69.42
CA THR A 33 -0.73 4.13 68.25
C THR A 33 -0.95 5.05 67.05
N VAL A 34 0.14 5.52 66.46
CA VAL A 34 0.15 6.14 65.13
C VAL A 34 0.54 5.11 64.07
N TYR A 35 -0.15 5.17 62.92
CA TYR A 35 0.18 4.37 61.76
C TYR A 35 0.70 5.27 60.64
N LEU A 36 1.91 4.99 60.17
CA LEU A 36 2.62 5.76 59.16
C LEU A 36 2.83 4.88 57.92
N PHE A 37 2.27 5.29 56.79
CA PHE A 37 2.34 4.58 55.52
C PHE A 37 2.97 5.48 54.47
N TYR A 38 4.09 5.08 53.90
CA TYR A 38 4.72 5.83 52.81
C TYR A 38 5.47 4.92 51.86
N GLN A 39 5.83 5.46 50.71
CA GLN A 39 6.64 4.78 49.70
C GLN A 39 7.93 5.55 49.46
N TRP A 40 9.04 4.84 49.34
CA TRP A 40 10.32 5.41 48.92
C TRP A 40 10.36 5.59 47.40
N THR A 41 10.95 6.67 46.90
CA THR A 41 11.31 6.77 45.48
C THR A 41 12.34 5.69 45.15
N PHE A 42 13.36 5.59 45.99
CA PHE A 42 14.26 4.44 46.11
C PHE A 42 14.79 4.36 47.55
N ASN A 43 14.90 3.15 48.10
CA ASN A 43 15.46 2.98 49.44
C ASN A 43 17.00 2.98 49.42
N ALA A 44 17.64 2.87 50.59
CA ALA A 44 19.10 2.84 50.70
C ALA A 44 19.76 1.65 49.97
N SER A 45 19.01 0.57 49.72
CA SER A 45 19.42 -0.58 48.90
C SER A 45 19.11 -0.41 47.41
N ASN A 46 18.72 0.81 46.99
CA ASN A 46 18.35 1.17 45.62
C ASN A 46 17.11 0.43 45.07
N VAL A 47 16.26 -0.11 45.94
CA VAL A 47 14.97 -0.68 45.55
C VAL A 47 13.99 0.46 45.32
N LYS A 48 13.49 0.58 44.10
CA LYS A 48 12.52 1.62 43.72
C LYS A 48 11.13 1.31 44.26
N LYS A 49 10.40 2.37 44.63
CA LYS A 49 8.98 2.28 44.99
C LYS A 49 8.73 1.28 46.12
N ASP A 50 9.62 1.23 47.09
CA ASP A 50 9.52 0.31 48.23
C ASP A 50 8.55 0.87 49.28
N ASN A 51 7.60 0.06 49.73
CA ASN A 51 6.58 0.51 50.68
C ASN A 51 7.13 0.38 52.11
N SER A 52 6.76 1.32 52.97
CA SER A 52 7.16 1.33 54.38
C SER A 52 5.95 1.57 55.25
N PHE A 53 5.81 0.72 56.26
CA PHE A 53 4.68 0.72 57.19
C PHE A 53 5.23 0.70 58.61
N ASN A 54 4.90 1.72 59.39
CA ASN A 54 5.32 1.80 60.78
C ASN A 54 4.09 1.93 61.68
N LYS A 55 3.99 1.06 62.68
CA LYS A 55 3.02 1.12 63.78
C LYS A 55 3.79 1.49 65.03
N ILE A 56 3.57 2.70 65.56
CA ILE A 56 4.40 3.25 66.63
C ILE A 56 3.52 3.76 67.76
N ALA A 57 3.84 3.38 69.00
CA ALA A 57 3.22 3.97 70.19
C ALA A 57 3.80 5.38 70.44
N ILE A 58 2.93 6.32 70.79
CA ILE A 58 3.34 7.70 71.09
C ILE A 58 4.10 7.73 72.43
N ASP A 59 5.35 8.20 72.35
CA ASP A 59 6.30 8.26 73.47
C ASP A 59 5.99 9.43 74.40
N LYS A 60 5.69 10.60 73.81
CA LYS A 60 5.48 11.85 74.53
C LYS A 60 4.43 12.70 73.84
N VAL A 61 3.61 13.38 74.64
CA VAL A 61 2.68 14.43 74.20
C VAL A 61 2.97 15.70 75.01
N SER A 62 2.91 16.84 74.34
CA SER A 62 3.12 18.18 74.90
C SER A 62 2.23 19.20 74.17
N LYS A 63 2.13 20.43 74.68
CA LYS A 63 1.39 21.51 74.03
C LYS A 63 2.32 22.64 73.59
N THR A 64 2.05 23.23 72.44
CA THR A 64 2.68 24.47 71.99
C THR A 64 2.10 25.67 72.77
N PRO A 65 2.72 26.87 72.69
CA PRO A 65 2.16 28.08 73.26
C PRO A 65 0.77 28.46 72.71
N SER A 66 0.45 28.05 71.47
CA SER A 66 -0.87 28.22 70.84
C SER A 66 -1.90 27.19 71.30
N GLY A 67 -1.51 26.22 72.13
CA GLY A 67 -2.38 25.16 72.66
C GLY A 67 -2.47 23.91 71.79
N ASP A 68 -1.75 23.87 70.65
CA ASP A 68 -1.70 22.72 69.75
C ASP A 68 -0.93 21.56 70.38
N ASP A 69 -1.39 20.33 70.18
CA ASP A 69 -0.69 19.14 70.65
C ASP A 69 0.53 18.83 69.77
N THR A 70 1.67 18.53 70.40
CA THR A 70 2.89 18.03 69.77
C THR A 70 3.28 16.71 70.39
N PHE A 71 3.47 15.69 69.56
CA PHE A 71 3.77 14.34 70.01
C PHE A 71 4.84 13.68 69.16
N ILE A 72 5.58 12.75 69.77
CA ILE A 72 6.75 12.11 69.15
C ILE A 72 6.48 10.62 68.96
N ALA A 73 6.64 10.16 67.73
CA ALA A 73 6.66 8.74 67.36
C ALA A 73 8.10 8.34 67.01
N LYS A 74 8.66 7.34 67.69
CA LYS A 74 10.03 6.86 67.43
C LYS A 74 10.03 5.42 66.94
N SER A 75 10.73 5.19 65.84
CA SER A 75 11.09 3.87 65.31
C SER A 75 12.57 3.58 65.63
N SER A 76 13.09 2.44 65.20
CA SER A 76 14.48 2.03 65.40
C SER A 76 15.50 2.95 64.74
N TYR A 77 15.14 3.59 63.61
CA TYR A 77 16.05 4.49 62.89
C TYR A 77 15.50 5.91 62.74
N TYR A 78 14.21 6.07 62.46
CA TYR A 78 13.60 7.38 62.27
C TYR A 78 12.73 7.79 63.45
N SER A 79 12.61 9.09 63.68
CA SER A 79 11.62 9.68 64.58
C SER A 79 10.78 10.73 63.87
N TRP A 80 9.51 10.83 64.24
CA TRP A 80 8.57 11.82 63.72
C TRP A 80 8.06 12.67 64.88
N GLU A 81 8.38 13.96 64.83
CA GLU A 81 7.76 14.96 65.70
C GLU A 81 6.55 15.52 64.96
N ILE A 82 5.36 15.36 65.53
CA ILE A 82 4.09 15.66 64.89
C ILE A 82 3.38 16.72 65.72
N THR A 83 3.17 17.89 65.13
CA THR A 83 2.43 18.99 65.74
C THR A 83 1.09 19.14 65.04
N SER A 84 0.01 18.98 65.80
CA SER A 84 -1.34 19.31 65.34
C SER A 84 -1.46 20.80 65.05
N GLY A 85 -2.39 21.16 64.18
CA GLY A 85 -2.75 22.55 63.91
C GLY A 85 -4.21 22.66 63.51
N ASN A 86 -4.80 23.83 63.77
CA ASN A 86 -6.21 24.11 63.45
C ASN A 86 -7.15 23.04 64.00
N VAL A 87 -7.02 22.69 65.29
CA VAL A 87 -7.87 21.65 65.93
C VAL A 87 -7.79 20.32 65.15
N TYR A 88 -6.56 19.83 64.96
CA TYR A 88 -6.27 18.58 64.23
C TYR A 88 -6.68 18.58 62.75
N GLN A 89 -7.04 19.70 62.12
CA GLN A 89 -7.31 19.71 60.67
C GLN A 89 -6.04 19.54 59.81
N LYS A 90 -4.87 19.87 60.37
CA LYS A 90 -3.56 19.72 59.73
C LYS A 90 -2.55 19.16 60.71
N LEU A 91 -1.52 18.50 60.18
CA LEU A 91 -0.33 18.12 60.94
C LEU A 91 0.91 18.71 60.28
N LYS A 92 1.81 19.25 61.10
CA LYS A 92 3.19 19.50 60.73
C LYS A 92 4.03 18.35 61.26
N VAL A 93 4.76 17.68 60.38
CA VAL A 93 5.51 16.49 60.71
C VAL A 93 6.98 16.74 60.39
N VAL A 94 7.86 16.56 61.35
CA VAL A 94 9.30 16.64 61.16
C VAL A 94 9.88 15.24 61.33
N MET A 95 10.28 14.63 60.22
CA MET A 95 11.00 13.36 60.24
C MET A 95 12.48 13.62 60.51
N ARG A 96 13.09 12.83 61.39
CA ARG A 96 14.51 12.93 61.75
C ARG A 96 15.19 11.57 61.69
N ASN A 97 16.48 11.55 61.35
CA ASN A 97 17.34 10.36 61.46
C ASN A 97 18.37 10.51 62.60
N PRO A 98 19.13 9.46 62.96
CA PRO A 98 20.07 9.52 64.08
C PRO A 98 21.26 10.47 63.83
N SER A 99 21.52 10.81 62.56
CA SER A 99 22.54 11.78 62.16
C SER A 99 22.09 13.24 62.27
N GLY A 100 20.84 13.49 62.71
CA GLY A 100 20.30 14.82 62.92
C GLY A 100 19.74 15.50 61.66
N TYR A 101 19.68 14.81 60.53
CA TYR A 101 18.98 15.34 59.35
C TYR A 101 17.48 15.40 59.63
N GLU A 102 16.84 16.44 59.10
CA GLU A 102 15.42 16.71 59.28
C GLU A 102 14.73 16.94 57.95
N SER A 103 13.47 16.52 57.86
CA SER A 103 12.56 16.90 56.79
C SER A 103 11.22 17.32 57.36
N PRO A 104 10.86 18.61 57.27
CA PRO A 104 9.53 19.10 57.60
C PRO A 104 8.55 18.83 56.46
N MET A 105 7.37 18.33 56.80
CA MET A 105 6.30 17.95 55.89
C MET A 105 4.96 18.44 56.45
N GLU A 106 4.02 18.77 55.57
CA GLU A 106 2.66 19.16 55.97
C GLU A 106 1.64 18.13 55.49
N PHE A 107 0.67 17.85 56.34
CA PHE A 107 -0.39 16.89 56.09
C PHE A 107 -1.75 17.54 56.33
N LYS A 108 -2.71 17.20 55.48
CA LYS A 108 -4.10 17.64 55.59
C LYS A 108 -4.97 16.47 56.06
N ARG A 109 -5.88 16.72 57.01
CA ARG A 109 -6.92 15.75 57.36
C ARG A 109 -7.84 15.56 56.16
N ILE A 110 -7.87 14.34 55.62
CA ILE A 110 -8.70 13.95 54.48
C ILE A 110 -9.96 13.19 54.92
N TRP A 111 -9.96 12.65 56.14
CA TRP A 111 -11.12 11.95 56.69
C TRP A 111 -11.16 12.00 58.22
N GLN A 112 -12.38 12.02 58.76
CA GLN A 112 -12.68 11.85 60.19
C GLN A 112 -13.93 10.97 60.36
N SER A 113 -14.02 10.28 61.50
CA SER A 113 -15.23 9.53 61.86
C SER A 113 -16.40 10.46 62.19
N GLU A 114 -17.63 10.04 61.88
CA GLU A 114 -18.86 10.80 62.16
C GLU A 114 -19.79 9.99 63.08
N GLY A 115 -20.31 10.62 64.15
CA GLY A 115 -21.30 10.01 65.06
C GLY A 115 -20.74 9.05 66.12
N ASP A 116 -21.65 8.44 66.90
CA ASP A 116 -21.34 7.34 67.83
C ASP A 116 -21.08 6.07 67.03
N VAL A 117 -19.83 5.93 66.61
CA VAL A 117 -19.45 4.83 65.71
C VAL A 117 -19.49 3.50 66.45
N THR A 118 -20.28 2.56 65.90
CA THR A 118 -20.40 1.18 66.36
C THR A 118 -19.05 0.47 66.58
N ALA A 119 -19.02 -0.54 67.45
CA ALA A 119 -17.85 -1.30 67.91
C ALA A 119 -17.08 -2.12 66.85
N ALA A 120 -17.31 -1.88 65.55
CA ALA A 120 -16.65 -2.65 64.50
C ALA A 120 -15.17 -2.25 64.34
N ALA A 121 -14.29 -3.26 64.34
CA ALA A 121 -12.85 -3.08 64.22
C ALA A 121 -12.45 -2.44 62.87
N THR A 122 -11.60 -1.41 62.93
CA THR A 122 -11.03 -0.77 61.75
C THR A 122 -10.03 -1.70 61.08
N ARG A 123 -10.08 -1.81 59.75
CA ARG A 123 -9.11 -2.57 58.95
C ARG A 123 -8.39 -1.67 57.98
N ILE A 124 -7.08 -1.85 57.88
CA ILE A 124 -6.21 -1.15 56.94
C ILE A 124 -5.48 -2.19 56.10
N TRP A 125 -5.75 -2.18 54.79
CA TRP A 125 -5.03 -2.97 53.81
C TRP A 125 -4.08 -2.09 53.02
N THR A 126 -2.90 -2.62 52.72
CA THR A 126 -1.91 -1.92 51.93
C THR A 126 -1.35 -2.84 50.87
N GLY A 127 -0.95 -2.26 49.75
CA GLY A 127 -0.43 -3.02 48.63
C GLY A 127 0.09 -2.09 47.56
N LYS A 128 0.16 -2.62 46.35
CA LYS A 128 0.67 -1.91 45.19
C LYS A 128 -0.32 -2.04 44.06
N ILE A 129 -0.53 -0.95 43.35
CA ILE A 129 -1.36 -0.92 42.15
C ILE A 129 -0.49 -0.76 40.92
N THR A 130 -0.89 -1.45 39.85
CA THR A 130 -0.41 -1.19 38.50
C THR A 130 -1.63 -1.06 37.61
N TRP A 131 -1.81 0.13 37.05
CA TRP A 131 -2.94 0.49 36.23
C TRP A 131 -2.45 1.11 34.94
N ASP A 132 -2.46 0.30 33.88
CA ASP A 132 -2.17 0.71 32.50
C ASP A 132 -0.95 1.66 32.44
N GLN A 133 -1.08 2.83 31.81
CA GLN A 133 -0.07 3.87 31.77
C GLN A 133 -0.16 4.90 32.92
N TYR A 134 -1.19 4.81 33.77
CA TYR A 134 -1.51 5.86 34.76
C TYR A 134 -0.84 5.61 36.12
N ALA A 135 -0.70 4.35 36.54
CA ALA A 135 0.00 3.99 37.78
C ALA A 135 0.93 2.79 37.55
N SER A 136 2.19 2.92 37.95
CA SER A 136 3.19 1.87 37.88
C SER A 136 3.79 1.62 39.26
N ASN A 137 3.46 0.46 39.85
CA ASN A 137 4.01 0.02 41.13
C ASN A 137 3.79 1.03 42.29
N GLU A 138 2.65 1.75 42.26
CA GLU A 138 2.33 2.80 43.22
C GLU A 138 1.72 2.20 44.48
N MET A 139 2.05 2.75 45.66
CA MET A 139 1.42 2.31 46.91
C MET A 139 -0.07 2.66 46.90
N ALA A 140 -0.91 1.71 47.28
CA ALA A 140 -2.31 1.97 47.57
C ALA A 140 -2.71 1.42 48.93
N ILE A 141 -3.66 2.11 49.56
CA ILE A 141 -4.15 1.84 50.91
C ILE A 141 -5.68 1.84 50.85
N PHE A 142 -6.29 0.83 51.46
CA PHE A 142 -7.72 0.72 51.65
C PHE A 142 -8.00 0.69 53.15
N ILE A 143 -8.89 1.55 53.64
CA ILE A 143 -9.22 1.65 55.06
C ILE A 143 -10.72 1.48 55.20
N ALA A 144 -11.15 0.47 55.97
CA ALA A 144 -12.53 0.34 56.43
C ALA A 144 -12.61 0.91 57.86
N PRO A 145 -12.76 2.23 58.03
CA PRO A 145 -12.60 2.88 59.33
C PRO A 145 -13.66 2.47 60.34
N GLU A 146 -14.84 2.06 59.88
CA GLU A 146 -15.98 1.63 60.71
C GLU A 146 -16.34 0.16 60.49
N GLY A 147 -15.35 -0.60 59.98
CA GLY A 147 -15.48 -1.99 59.59
C GLY A 147 -16.16 -2.19 58.23
N LEU A 148 -16.39 -3.46 57.91
CA LEU A 148 -17.05 -3.86 56.67
C LEU A 148 -18.57 -3.98 56.87
N GLY A 149 -19.36 -3.64 55.84
CA GLY A 149 -20.82 -3.74 55.88
C GLY A 149 -21.53 -2.69 55.04
N GLN A 150 -22.85 -2.84 54.86
CA GLN A 150 -23.67 -1.95 54.03
C GLN A 150 -23.62 -0.51 54.56
N ASP A 151 -23.43 0.44 53.63
CA ASP A 151 -23.35 1.90 53.85
C ASP A 151 -22.22 2.36 54.76
N LYS A 152 -21.35 1.45 55.21
CA LYS A 152 -20.15 1.81 55.97
C LYS A 152 -19.11 2.44 55.06
N PRO A 153 -18.36 3.45 55.53
CA PRO A 153 -17.31 4.08 54.74
C PRO A 153 -16.19 3.09 54.36
N ILE A 154 -15.69 3.20 53.13
CA ILE A 154 -14.41 2.66 52.68
C ILE A 154 -13.58 3.81 52.11
N LEU A 155 -12.36 3.95 52.64
CA LEU A 155 -11.38 4.90 52.13
C LEU A 155 -10.47 4.16 51.18
N SER A 156 -10.20 4.75 50.02
CA SER A 156 -9.20 4.22 49.10
C SER A 156 -8.28 5.35 48.67
N MET A 157 -6.98 5.10 48.73
CA MET A 157 -5.97 6.11 48.47
C MET A 157 -4.75 5.54 47.76
N TRP A 158 -4.25 6.27 46.79
CA TRP A 158 -3.02 6.00 46.06
C TRP A 158 -2.53 7.28 45.38
N GLN A 159 -1.40 7.22 44.69
CA GLN A 159 -1.01 8.27 43.74
C GLN A 159 -0.93 7.70 42.32
N TRP A 160 -1.20 8.54 41.34
CA TRP A 160 -0.95 8.23 39.93
C TRP A 160 0.52 8.50 39.61
N SER A 161 1.20 7.58 38.92
CA SER A 161 2.51 7.89 38.34
C SER A 161 2.39 9.06 37.37
N ARG A 162 1.31 9.08 36.58
CA ARG A 162 0.84 10.20 35.77
C ARG A 162 -0.67 10.10 35.59
N ASP A 163 -1.43 11.13 35.94
CA ASP A 163 -2.89 11.12 35.77
C ASP A 163 -3.33 11.37 34.31
N GLY A 164 -4.65 11.35 34.06
CA GLY A 164 -5.23 11.60 32.73
C GLY A 164 -5.00 13.02 32.19
N ASN A 165 -4.60 13.97 33.04
CA ASN A 165 -4.23 15.34 32.66
C ASN A 165 -2.71 15.50 32.48
N GLY A 166 -1.94 14.43 32.65
CA GLY A 166 -0.48 14.44 32.54
C GLY A 166 0.25 14.86 33.81
N VAL A 167 -0.44 15.07 34.94
CA VAL A 167 0.15 15.46 36.22
C VAL A 167 0.84 14.26 36.89
N VAL A 168 2.12 14.41 37.19
CA VAL A 168 2.96 13.35 37.78
C VAL A 168 2.75 13.28 39.29
N LYS A 169 2.67 12.05 39.85
CA LYS A 169 2.46 11.79 41.28
C LYS A 169 1.20 12.44 41.85
N ALA A 170 0.15 12.63 41.05
CA ALA A 170 -1.10 13.24 41.51
C ALA A 170 -1.79 12.35 42.57
N PRO A 171 -2.24 12.89 43.72
CA PRO A 171 -2.93 12.11 44.75
C PRO A 171 -4.32 11.67 44.26
N SER A 172 -4.75 10.50 44.73
CA SER A 172 -6.07 9.95 44.50
C SER A 172 -6.63 9.47 45.83
N PHE A 173 -7.68 10.12 46.33
CA PHE A 173 -8.36 9.76 47.58
C PHE A 173 -9.87 9.71 47.38
N ARG A 174 -10.53 8.69 47.93
CA ARG A 174 -12.00 8.54 47.93
C ARG A 174 -12.46 8.07 49.31
N ALA A 175 -13.64 8.55 49.71
CA ALA A 175 -14.36 8.09 50.90
C ALA A 175 -15.80 7.85 50.47
N GLU A 176 -16.15 6.59 50.25
CA GLU A 176 -17.44 6.21 49.67
C GLU A 176 -18.13 5.16 50.55
N PRO A 177 -19.47 5.07 50.53
CA PRO A 177 -20.19 4.01 51.22
C PRO A 177 -20.00 2.66 50.51
N GLN A 178 -19.81 1.60 51.29
CA GLN A 178 -19.76 0.22 50.82
C GLN A 178 -21.15 -0.27 50.43
N LYS A 179 -21.30 -0.78 49.22
CA LYS A 179 -22.49 -1.50 48.76
C LYS A 179 -22.19 -3.00 48.75
N VAL A 180 -22.72 -3.72 49.73
CA VAL A 180 -22.46 -5.14 49.90
C VAL A 180 -23.13 -5.94 48.78
N ILE A 181 -22.37 -6.84 48.17
CA ILE A 181 -22.80 -7.76 47.11
C ILE A 181 -23.08 -9.14 47.72
N SER A 182 -22.19 -9.60 48.60
CA SER A 182 -22.34 -10.85 49.35
C SER A 182 -21.61 -10.78 50.68
N ASP A 183 -22.16 -11.42 51.69
CA ASP A 183 -21.56 -11.62 53.00
C ASP A 183 -21.76 -13.10 53.36
N ASP A 184 -20.66 -13.86 53.40
CA ASP A 184 -20.68 -15.30 53.66
C ASP A 184 -19.51 -15.71 54.57
N ASP A 185 -19.46 -16.99 54.95
CA ASP A 185 -18.42 -17.51 55.85
C ASP A 185 -16.99 -17.37 55.30
N ASN A 186 -16.81 -17.16 54.00
CA ASN A 186 -15.50 -16.94 53.37
C ASN A 186 -15.10 -15.46 53.35
N GLY A 187 -16.02 -14.53 53.57
CA GLY A 187 -15.76 -13.10 53.68
C GLY A 187 -16.83 -12.21 53.04
N ILE A 188 -16.48 -10.96 52.79
CA ILE A 188 -17.42 -9.92 52.32
C ILE A 188 -16.97 -9.43 50.95
N LYS A 189 -17.91 -9.41 50.00
CA LYS A 189 -17.77 -8.72 48.72
C LYS A 189 -18.63 -7.48 48.73
N PHE A 190 -18.04 -6.36 48.35
CA PHE A 190 -18.73 -5.08 48.26
C PHE A 190 -18.19 -4.31 47.06
N ASN A 191 -18.97 -3.38 46.55
CA ASN A 191 -18.48 -2.38 45.61
C ASN A 191 -18.76 -0.99 46.12
N TYR A 192 -18.07 -0.03 45.54
CA TYR A 192 -18.36 1.38 45.73
C TYR A 192 -18.07 2.11 44.43
N LYS A 193 -18.84 3.17 44.19
CA LYS A 193 -18.71 3.96 42.97
C LYS A 193 -17.82 5.16 43.24
N SER A 194 -16.81 5.32 42.40
CA SER A 194 -15.99 6.52 42.34
C SER A 194 -16.01 7.07 40.91
N TYR A 195 -14.85 7.50 40.40
CA TYR A 195 -14.63 7.71 38.98
C TYR A 195 -14.70 6.39 38.19
N TYR A 196 -14.31 5.28 38.84
CA TYR A 196 -14.53 3.92 38.36
C TYR A 196 -15.40 3.13 39.36
N ASP A 197 -16.04 2.07 38.89
CA ASP A 197 -16.72 1.11 39.77
C ASP A 197 -15.68 0.13 40.31
N ILE A 198 -15.46 0.12 41.62
CA ILE A 198 -14.44 -0.71 42.28
C ILE A 198 -15.14 -1.85 43.01
N ASP A 199 -14.81 -3.08 42.63
CA ASP A 199 -15.25 -4.30 43.30
C ASP A 199 -14.16 -4.79 44.26
N CYS A 200 -14.53 -4.99 45.51
CA CYS A 200 -13.66 -5.46 46.58
C CYS A 200 -14.16 -6.82 47.08
N SER A 201 -13.22 -7.74 47.33
CA SER A 201 -13.50 -9.04 47.93
C SER A 201 -12.52 -9.28 49.07
N TRP A 202 -12.98 -9.11 50.31
CA TRP A 202 -12.21 -9.46 51.49
C TRP A 202 -12.38 -10.94 51.81
N ASN A 203 -11.27 -11.63 52.04
CA ASN A 203 -11.26 -13.04 52.39
C ASN A 203 -10.95 -13.21 53.88
N LYS A 204 -11.90 -13.73 54.65
CA LYS A 204 -11.82 -13.89 56.11
C LYS A 204 -10.71 -14.82 56.58
N LYS A 205 -10.30 -15.81 55.77
CA LYS A 205 -9.25 -16.79 56.14
C LYS A 205 -7.85 -16.24 55.94
N THR A 206 -7.66 -15.42 54.91
CA THR A 206 -6.35 -14.87 54.53
C THR A 206 -6.16 -13.42 54.97
N GLU A 207 -7.23 -12.76 55.40
CA GLU A 207 -7.32 -11.32 55.69
C GLU A 207 -6.94 -10.42 54.51
N LYS A 208 -6.80 -10.98 53.30
CA LYS A 208 -6.49 -10.23 52.09
C LYS A 208 -7.73 -9.57 51.51
N LEU A 209 -7.53 -8.38 50.94
CA LEU A 209 -8.53 -7.69 50.15
C LEU A 209 -8.12 -7.75 48.67
N SER A 210 -8.88 -8.47 47.84
CA SER A 210 -8.69 -8.43 46.40
C SER A 210 -9.51 -7.28 45.83
N VAL A 211 -8.90 -6.43 45.01
CA VAL A 211 -9.55 -5.24 44.45
C VAL A 211 -9.53 -5.32 42.92
N LYS A 212 -10.69 -5.10 42.31
CA LYS A 212 -10.87 -5.06 40.85
C LYS A 212 -11.61 -3.80 40.48
N VAL A 213 -11.39 -3.33 39.25
CA VAL A 213 -12.11 -2.16 38.76
C VAL A 213 -12.80 -2.51 37.46
N LYS A 214 -14.06 -2.10 37.35
CA LYS A 214 -14.82 -2.19 36.10
C LYS A 214 -14.45 -0.97 35.26
N SER A 215 -13.75 -1.25 34.16
CA SER A 215 -13.56 -0.30 33.06
C SER A 215 -14.62 -0.58 31.98
N PRO A 216 -14.84 0.32 31.01
CA PRO A 216 -15.69 0.05 29.84
C PRO A 216 -15.27 -1.17 29.00
N GLY A 217 -14.09 -1.76 29.27
CA GLY A 217 -13.62 -3.02 28.72
C GLY A 217 -13.70 -4.18 29.72
N SER A 218 -12.63 -4.99 29.81
CA SER A 218 -12.55 -6.10 30.77
C SER A 218 -12.25 -5.58 32.19
N PRO A 219 -12.80 -6.21 33.24
CA PRO A 219 -12.41 -5.91 34.62
C PRO A 219 -10.91 -6.11 34.80
N GLN A 220 -10.21 -5.07 35.25
CA GLN A 220 -8.78 -5.14 35.53
C GLN A 220 -8.58 -5.44 37.01
N ASP A 221 -7.72 -6.41 37.30
CA ASP A 221 -7.29 -6.71 38.66
C ASP A 221 -6.27 -5.67 39.12
N LEU A 222 -6.58 -4.97 40.20
CA LEU A 222 -5.67 -4.01 40.83
C LEU A 222 -4.65 -4.70 41.75
N GLY A 223 -4.93 -5.93 42.17
CA GLY A 223 -4.08 -6.75 43.01
C GLY A 223 -4.71 -7.17 44.33
N ASP A 224 -3.95 -8.01 45.05
CA ASP A 224 -4.26 -8.43 46.41
C ASP A 224 -3.54 -7.54 47.43
N PHE A 225 -4.31 -7.00 48.38
CA PHE A 225 -3.83 -6.12 49.43
C PHE A 225 -3.73 -6.88 50.75
N ALA A 226 -2.57 -6.79 51.40
CA ALA A 226 -2.34 -7.44 52.69
C ALA A 226 -2.88 -6.57 53.83
N LEU A 227 -3.42 -7.21 54.87
CA LEU A 227 -3.84 -6.54 56.09
C LEU A 227 -2.60 -6.02 56.84
N SER A 228 -2.50 -4.70 56.97
CA SER A 228 -1.40 -4.03 57.68
C SER A 228 -1.79 -3.60 59.09
N ALA A 229 -3.08 -3.36 59.35
CA ALA A 229 -3.56 -3.11 60.70
C ALA A 229 -5.01 -3.57 60.88
N LEU A 230 -5.27 -4.21 62.02
CA LEU A 230 -6.59 -4.41 62.61
C LEU A 230 -6.62 -3.64 63.92
N ILE A 231 -7.57 -2.73 64.07
CA ILE A 231 -7.69 -1.84 65.24
C ILE A 231 -9.04 -2.10 65.88
N ASP A 232 -9.02 -2.75 67.03
CA ASP A 232 -10.20 -2.92 67.87
C ASP A 232 -10.50 -1.59 68.57
N ARG A 233 -11.74 -1.11 68.45
CA ARG A 233 -12.17 0.13 69.12
C ARG A 233 -12.45 -0.20 70.59
N HIS A 234 -11.51 0.11 71.48
CA HIS A 234 -11.79 0.12 72.91
C HIS A 234 -12.50 1.43 73.28
N SER A 235 -13.68 1.35 73.89
CA SER A 235 -14.25 2.49 74.60
C SER A 235 -13.31 2.83 75.76
N HIS A 236 -12.93 4.11 75.88
CA HIS A 236 -12.30 4.56 77.11
C HIS A 236 -13.37 4.52 78.22
N ASP A 237 -13.32 3.50 79.08
CA ASP A 237 -14.04 3.51 80.34
C ASP A 237 -13.53 4.70 81.18
N TRP A 238 -14.47 5.49 81.69
CA TRP A 238 -14.24 6.76 82.38
C TRP A 238 -13.94 6.62 83.88
N ASP A 239 -13.68 5.42 84.40
CA ASP A 239 -13.50 5.24 85.84
C ASP A 239 -12.02 5.22 86.28
N PRO A 240 -11.60 6.14 87.18
CA PRO A 240 -10.30 6.05 87.83
C PRO A 240 -10.29 4.94 88.89
N PRO A 241 -9.13 4.30 89.18
CA PRO A 241 -9.06 3.20 90.12
C PRO A 241 -9.36 3.64 91.56
N GLN A 242 -10.26 2.91 92.25
CA GLN A 242 -10.62 3.13 93.66
C GLN A 242 -9.45 2.82 94.62
N THR A 243 -9.25 3.71 95.60
CA THR A 243 -8.40 3.49 96.78
C THR A 243 -9.13 2.72 97.90
N PRO A 244 -8.44 1.89 98.71
CA PRO A 244 -9.05 1.10 99.79
C PRO A 244 -9.18 1.87 101.11
N GLY A 245 -10.27 1.66 101.87
CA GLY A 245 -10.55 2.32 103.17
C GLY A 245 -10.47 1.43 104.43
N LYS A 246 -10.47 2.05 105.64
CA LYS A 246 -11.02 1.55 106.94
C LYS A 246 -10.73 2.43 108.18
N LYS A 247 -11.72 2.60 109.10
CA LYS A 247 -11.75 2.19 110.56
C LYS A 247 -12.96 2.79 111.35
N ALA A 248 -13.33 2.18 112.50
CA ALA A 248 -14.52 2.43 113.36
C ALA A 248 -14.17 2.63 114.88
N GLU A 249 -15.06 3.21 115.71
CA GLU A 249 -14.91 3.57 117.17
C GLU A 249 -16.00 2.99 118.14
N LEU A 250 -15.82 3.12 119.48
CA LEU A 250 -16.43 2.37 120.64
C LEU A 250 -16.86 3.30 121.85
N GLU A 251 -17.79 2.91 122.78
CA GLU A 251 -18.43 3.76 123.88
C GLU A 251 -18.27 3.32 125.39
N LEU A 252 -18.65 4.16 126.41
CA LEU A 252 -18.46 4.03 127.92
C LEU A 252 -19.64 4.58 128.87
N HIS A 253 -19.71 4.34 130.22
CA HIS A 253 -20.80 4.69 131.25
C HIS A 253 -20.35 5.05 132.75
N SER A 254 -21.24 5.44 133.75
CA SER A 254 -20.97 5.96 135.18
C SER A 254 -22.02 5.67 136.37
N PRO A 255 -21.79 5.92 137.74
CA PRO A 255 -22.66 5.58 138.96
C PRO A 255 -23.00 6.66 140.14
N GLN A 256 -23.67 6.30 141.31
CA GLN A 256 -24.46 7.11 142.40
C GLN A 256 -24.16 6.97 144.00
N PRO A 257 -24.82 7.70 145.03
CA PRO A 257 -24.50 7.84 146.54
C PRO A 257 -25.62 7.69 147.73
N GLN A 258 -25.33 7.92 149.08
CA GLN A 258 -26.18 7.77 150.39
C GLN A 258 -25.90 8.70 151.71
N PRO A 259 -26.72 8.76 152.87
CA PRO A 259 -26.67 9.71 154.09
C PRO A 259 -26.78 9.22 155.65
N ALA A 260 -26.89 10.11 156.72
CA ALA A 260 -26.73 9.91 158.26
C ALA A 260 -27.71 10.61 159.36
N LEU A 261 -27.55 10.49 160.74
CA LEU A 261 -28.50 10.64 161.96
C LEU A 261 -28.15 11.53 163.27
N ALA A 262 -28.99 11.65 164.37
CA ALA A 262 -29.06 12.68 165.53
C ALA A 262 -29.23 12.27 167.10
N ARG A 263 -29.36 13.21 168.12
CA ARG A 263 -29.43 13.06 169.66
C ARG A 263 -30.29 14.10 170.54
N VAL A 264 -30.46 13.89 171.90
CA VAL A 264 -31.44 14.47 172.93
C VAL A 264 -30.84 15.08 174.27
N ILE A 265 -31.62 15.83 175.11
CA ILE A 265 -31.27 16.75 176.27
C ILE A 265 -32.32 16.72 177.45
N ASP A 266 -31.95 16.84 178.76
CA ASP A 266 -32.80 17.35 179.91
C ASP A 266 -32.03 17.68 181.26
N PRO A 267 -32.53 18.54 182.22
CA PRO A 267 -31.80 19.10 183.41
C PRO A 267 -32.39 18.88 184.87
N LEU A 268 -31.67 19.24 185.97
CA LEU A 268 -32.00 19.00 187.42
C LEU A 268 -31.71 20.19 188.42
N PRO A 269 -32.19 20.19 189.72
CA PRO A 269 -32.53 21.36 190.58
C PRO A 269 -31.61 21.71 191.81
N PHE A 270 -31.89 22.84 192.50
CA PHE A 270 -31.09 23.56 193.54
C PHE A 270 -31.01 22.93 194.98
N PRO A 271 -29.95 23.22 195.79
CA PRO A 271 -29.69 22.53 197.08
C PRO A 271 -29.87 23.36 198.38
N LYS A 272 -29.86 22.71 199.56
CA LYS A 272 -30.40 23.21 200.87
C LYS A 272 -29.37 23.40 202.01
N THR A 273 -28.08 23.14 201.82
CA THR A 273 -27.05 23.24 202.88
C THR A 273 -25.84 24.09 202.47
N LEU A 274 -25.08 24.67 203.42
CA LEU A 274 -23.93 25.56 203.14
C LEU A 274 -22.83 24.88 202.28
N VAL A 275 -22.58 23.59 202.52
CA VAL A 275 -21.64 22.78 201.71
C VAL A 275 -22.17 22.58 200.29
N GLU A 276 -23.48 22.34 200.13
CA GLU A 276 -24.07 22.27 198.80
C GLU A 276 -24.16 23.63 198.12
N THR A 277 -24.36 24.74 198.85
CA THR A 277 -24.28 26.09 198.31
C THR A 277 -22.89 26.37 197.77
N LEU A 278 -21.81 26.04 198.51
CA LEU A 278 -20.45 26.18 198.01
C LEU A 278 -20.18 25.30 196.77
N ARG A 279 -20.66 24.05 196.76
CA ARG A 279 -20.59 23.18 195.56
C ARG A 279 -21.39 23.74 194.38
N HIS A 280 -22.60 24.25 194.59
CA HIS A 280 -23.39 24.89 193.54
C HIS A 280 -22.75 26.18 193.07
N THR A 281 -22.11 26.97 193.95
CA THR A 281 -21.43 28.22 193.58
C THR A 281 -20.20 27.94 192.73
N ILE A 282 -19.44 26.89 193.06
CA ILE A 282 -18.32 26.41 192.22
C ILE A 282 -18.84 25.89 190.89
N ALA A 283 -19.90 25.08 190.87
CA ALA A 283 -20.51 24.58 189.64
C ALA A 283 -21.10 25.71 188.77
N TYR A 284 -21.64 26.77 189.38
CA TYR A 284 -22.16 27.93 188.66
C TYR A 284 -21.05 28.81 188.09
N ALA A 285 -19.94 28.98 188.83
CA ALA A 285 -18.76 29.67 188.34
C ALA A 285 -18.09 28.91 187.19
N ASP A 286 -18.04 27.58 187.28
CA ASP A 286 -17.51 26.70 186.24
C ASP A 286 -18.43 26.69 185.00
N GLN A 287 -19.75 26.62 185.18
CA GLN A 287 -20.73 26.74 184.10
C GLN A 287 -20.71 28.13 183.45
N ALA A 288 -20.54 29.20 184.23
CA ALA A 288 -20.38 30.55 183.71
C ALA A 288 -19.07 30.72 182.93
N GLY A 289 -17.97 30.13 183.41
CA GLY A 289 -16.70 30.07 182.69
C GLY A 289 -16.81 29.30 181.38
N TYR A 290 -17.48 28.14 181.40
CA TYR A 290 -17.74 27.34 180.19
C TYR A 290 -18.62 28.09 179.19
N LEU A 291 -19.69 28.75 179.64
CA LEU A 291 -20.56 29.54 178.77
C LEU A 291 -19.84 30.77 178.19
N ALA A 292 -18.95 31.41 178.95
CA ALA A 292 -18.13 32.51 178.47
C ALA A 292 -17.12 32.05 177.40
N GLN A 293 -16.44 30.92 177.64
CA GLN A 293 -15.54 30.32 176.65
C GLN A 293 -16.29 29.87 175.40
N TYR A 294 -17.44 29.21 175.56
CA TYR A 294 -18.31 28.81 174.46
C TYR A 294 -18.80 30.00 173.62
N ALA A 295 -19.18 31.10 174.27
CA ALA A 295 -19.57 32.33 173.60
C ALA A 295 -18.40 32.97 172.84
N HIS A 296 -17.19 32.97 173.42
CA HIS A 296 -15.98 33.46 172.76
C HIS A 296 -15.64 32.61 171.53
N ASP A 297 -15.54 31.29 171.69
CA ASP A 297 -15.23 30.36 170.59
C ASP A 297 -16.28 30.46 169.46
N ARG A 298 -17.56 30.59 169.83
CA ARG A 298 -18.64 30.76 168.86
C ARG A 298 -18.61 32.11 168.16
N PHE A 299 -18.24 33.19 168.85
CA PHE A 299 -18.02 34.50 168.23
C PHE A 299 -16.85 34.46 167.25
N THR A 300 -15.71 33.89 167.64
CA THR A 300 -14.53 33.75 166.77
C THR A 300 -14.82 32.89 165.54
N ALA A 301 -15.57 31.80 165.69
CA ALA A 301 -16.01 30.97 164.56
C ALA A 301 -16.96 31.72 163.61
N LEU A 302 -17.89 32.51 164.16
CA LEU A 302 -18.81 33.35 163.36
C LEU A 302 -18.09 34.49 162.63
N ASP A 303 -17.11 35.11 163.26
CA ASP A 303 -16.29 36.18 162.67
C ASP A 303 -15.45 35.64 161.50
N ALA A 304 -14.83 34.46 161.68
CA ALA A 304 -14.13 33.76 160.62
C ALA A 304 -15.06 33.36 159.45
N ASP A 305 -16.27 32.85 159.74
CA ASP A 305 -17.26 32.54 158.69
C ASP A 305 -17.76 33.81 157.97
N PHE A 306 -17.94 34.92 158.69
CA PHE A 306 -18.35 36.20 158.11
C PHE A 306 -17.30 36.72 157.11
N HIS A 307 -16.01 36.69 157.48
CA HIS A 307 -14.93 37.06 156.58
C HIS A 307 -14.78 36.12 155.39
N ALA A 308 -14.93 34.79 155.59
CA ALA A 308 -14.92 33.82 154.51
C ALA A 308 -16.06 34.05 153.51
N ARG A 309 -17.27 34.31 153.99
CA ARG A 309 -18.42 34.66 153.14
C ARG A 309 -18.25 36.00 152.43
N GLY A 310 -17.62 36.99 153.08
CA GLY A 310 -17.26 38.26 152.44
C GLY A 310 -16.37 38.04 151.22
N HIS A 311 -15.32 37.22 151.37
CA HIS A 311 -14.42 36.89 150.26
C HIS A 311 -15.11 36.10 149.14
N GLN A 312 -16.01 35.16 149.49
CA GLN A 312 -16.83 34.45 148.50
C GLN A 312 -17.75 35.39 147.73
N LEU A 313 -18.36 36.36 148.42
CA LEU A 313 -19.23 37.36 147.78
C LEU A 313 -18.44 38.26 146.82
N ASP A 314 -17.25 38.70 147.20
CA ASP A 314 -16.40 39.52 146.32
C ASP A 314 -15.89 38.74 145.11
N THR A 315 -15.55 37.46 145.29
CA THR A 315 -15.18 36.56 144.18
C THR A 315 -16.35 36.35 143.22
N ALA A 316 -17.56 36.11 143.76
CA ALA A 316 -18.78 35.95 142.96
C ALA A 316 -19.15 37.24 142.21
N LYS A 317 -18.92 38.42 142.80
CA LYS A 317 -19.12 39.71 142.12
C LYS A 317 -18.14 39.89 140.96
N ALA A 318 -16.85 39.61 141.17
CA ALA A 318 -15.85 39.66 140.10
C ALA A 318 -16.20 38.73 138.92
N GLN A 319 -16.61 37.49 139.21
CA GLN A 319 -17.09 36.57 138.17
C GLN A 319 -18.36 37.07 137.47
N GLY A 320 -19.29 37.69 138.22
CA GLY A 320 -20.49 38.32 137.66
C GLY A 320 -20.16 39.46 136.69
N ASP A 321 -19.17 40.29 137.02
CA ASP A 321 -18.72 41.38 136.14
C ASP A 321 -18.01 40.87 134.89
N GLU A 322 -17.21 39.81 135.01
CA GLU A 322 -16.54 39.15 133.88
C GLU A 322 -17.55 38.55 132.89
N LEU A 323 -18.51 37.76 133.40
CA LEU A 323 -19.59 37.20 132.58
C LEU A 323 -20.43 38.28 131.90
N LYS A 324 -20.68 39.42 132.57
CA LYS A 324 -21.39 40.55 131.98
C LYS A 324 -20.62 41.18 130.82
N ASN A 325 -19.30 41.25 130.92
CA ASN A 325 -18.45 41.72 129.83
C ASN A 325 -18.43 40.74 128.64
N GLU A 326 -18.40 39.44 128.92
CA GLU A 326 -18.44 38.40 127.89
C GLU A 326 -19.79 38.39 127.14
N VAL A 327 -20.90 38.49 127.87
CA VAL A 327 -22.25 38.64 127.27
C VAL A 327 -22.30 39.87 126.37
N LYS A 328 -21.72 41.01 126.79
CA LYS A 328 -21.69 42.23 125.97
C LYS A 328 -20.88 42.03 124.69
N LYS A 329 -19.74 41.33 124.76
CA LYS A 329 -18.90 41.01 123.60
C LYS A 329 -19.63 40.10 122.62
N LEU A 330 -20.18 38.97 123.10
CA LEU A 330 -20.93 38.03 122.27
C LEU A 330 -22.17 38.66 121.62
N THR A 331 -22.83 39.59 122.33
CA THR A 331 -23.94 40.36 121.75
C THR A 331 -23.48 41.23 120.58
N GLY A 332 -22.31 41.85 120.68
CA GLY A 332 -21.69 42.61 119.60
C GLY A 332 -21.33 41.73 118.40
N ASP A 333 -20.66 40.60 118.65
CA ASP A 333 -20.25 39.65 117.60
C ASP A 333 -21.47 39.08 116.85
N LEU A 334 -22.55 38.73 117.57
CA LEU A 334 -23.80 38.25 116.99
C LEU A 334 -24.44 39.31 116.06
N SER A 335 -24.39 40.58 116.45
CA SER A 335 -24.90 41.68 115.62
C SER A 335 -24.11 41.83 114.32
N VAL A 336 -22.78 41.65 114.37
CA VAL A 336 -21.91 41.74 113.18
C VAL A 336 -22.16 40.57 112.24
N GLU A 337 -22.24 39.34 112.76
CA GLU A 337 -22.51 38.16 111.93
C GLU A 337 -23.91 38.18 111.31
N LYS A 338 -24.90 38.71 112.03
CA LYS A 338 -26.24 38.91 111.46
C LYS A 338 -26.23 39.89 110.28
N ALA A 339 -25.50 41.00 110.39
CA ALA A 339 -25.34 41.95 109.29
C ALA A 339 -24.63 41.35 108.07
N LYS A 340 -23.63 40.48 108.26
CA LYS A 340 -22.99 39.74 107.16
C LYS A 340 -23.93 38.75 106.50
N ALA A 341 -24.74 38.03 107.28
CA ALA A 341 -25.74 37.10 106.76
C ALA A 341 -26.80 37.84 105.91
N ASP A 342 -27.22 39.03 106.34
CA ASP A 342 -28.16 39.87 105.59
C ASP A 342 -27.55 40.36 104.26
N ASP A 343 -26.28 40.82 104.26
CA ASP A 343 -25.56 41.23 103.04
C ASP A 343 -25.38 40.06 102.04
N LEU A 344 -24.97 38.90 102.53
CA LEU A 344 -24.82 37.70 101.70
C LEU A 344 -26.15 37.25 101.10
N THR A 345 -27.23 37.30 101.89
CA THR A 345 -28.58 36.97 101.42
C THR A 345 -29.01 37.91 100.29
N LYS A 346 -28.73 39.21 100.43
CA LYS A 346 -29.03 40.20 99.40
C LYS A 346 -28.25 39.95 98.11
N ARG A 347 -26.94 39.71 98.20
CA ARG A 347 -26.08 39.41 97.03
C ARG A 347 -26.52 38.14 96.30
N LEU A 348 -26.95 37.13 97.05
CA LEU A 348 -27.41 35.87 96.49
C LEU A 348 -28.71 36.03 95.71
N GLU A 349 -29.62 36.88 96.19
CA GLU A 349 -30.86 37.21 95.49
C GLU A 349 -30.60 38.05 94.22
N GLU A 350 -29.70 39.04 94.29
CA GLU A 350 -29.27 39.82 93.11
C GLU A 350 -28.64 38.91 92.04
N ALA A 351 -27.79 37.95 92.44
CA ALA A 351 -27.16 37.00 91.52
C ALA A 351 -28.18 36.04 90.88
N ARG A 352 -29.21 35.61 91.62
CA ARG A 352 -30.30 34.78 91.09
C ARG A 352 -31.09 35.51 90.01
N GLN A 353 -31.46 36.76 90.28
CA GLN A 353 -32.22 37.58 89.32
C GLN A 353 -31.40 37.85 88.05
N ALA A 354 -30.10 38.15 88.19
CA ALA A 354 -29.21 38.33 87.04
C ALA A 354 -29.10 37.06 86.18
N ASN A 355 -28.96 35.89 86.81
CA ASN A 355 -28.92 34.61 86.10
C ASN A 355 -30.24 34.29 85.39
N GLU A 356 -31.38 34.62 85.99
CA GLU A 356 -32.69 34.35 85.40
C GLU A 356 -32.94 35.21 84.15
N VAL A 357 -32.48 36.48 84.17
CA VAL A 357 -32.50 37.36 82.99
C VAL A 357 -31.60 36.82 81.88
N GLU A 358 -30.38 36.41 82.21
CA GLU A 358 -29.43 35.88 81.23
C GLU A 358 -29.90 34.54 80.64
N ALA A 359 -30.49 33.66 81.46
CA ALA A 359 -31.09 32.42 81.00
C ALA A 359 -32.21 32.68 79.98
N LYS A 360 -33.09 33.67 80.24
CA LYS A 360 -34.12 34.09 79.28
C LYS A 360 -33.51 34.62 77.98
N ARG A 361 -32.50 35.48 78.08
CA ARG A 361 -31.79 36.04 76.91
C ARG A 361 -31.21 34.95 76.02
N LEU A 362 -30.51 33.98 76.63
CA LEU A 362 -29.93 32.84 75.92
C LEU A 362 -31.02 31.94 75.31
N GLN A 363 -32.13 31.75 76.00
CA GLN A 363 -33.24 30.94 75.49
C GLN A 363 -33.90 31.59 74.26
N ASP A 364 -34.04 32.92 74.25
CA ASP A 364 -34.52 33.68 73.09
C ASP A 364 -33.53 33.64 71.92
N GLU A 365 -32.22 33.71 72.18
CA GLU A 365 -31.18 33.53 71.15
C GLU A 365 -31.19 32.13 70.54
N ILE A 366 -31.31 31.09 71.36
CA ILE A 366 -31.45 29.70 70.89
C ILE A 366 -32.70 29.55 70.01
N ALA A 367 -33.83 30.13 70.41
CA ALA A 367 -35.05 30.07 69.63
C ALA A 367 -34.90 30.78 68.27
N LYS A 368 -34.23 31.93 68.23
CA LYS A 368 -33.90 32.63 66.98
C LYS A 368 -32.97 31.80 66.09
N SER A 369 -31.90 31.24 66.66
CA SER A 369 -30.93 30.42 65.92
C SER A 369 -31.60 29.20 65.30
N LYS A 370 -32.46 28.49 66.03
CA LYS A 370 -33.23 27.35 65.49
C LYS A 370 -34.13 27.75 64.32
N LYS A 371 -34.69 28.96 64.35
CA LYS A 371 -35.49 29.47 63.23
C LYS A 371 -34.62 29.75 62.01
N HIS A 372 -33.45 30.38 62.20
CA HIS A 372 -32.47 30.58 61.14
C HIS A 372 -32.03 29.25 60.52
N ASP A 373 -31.67 28.25 61.33
CA ASP A 373 -31.28 26.92 60.84
C ASP A 373 -32.39 26.29 59.97
N SER A 374 -33.66 26.46 60.35
CA SER A 374 -34.79 25.95 59.56
C SER A 374 -34.98 26.69 58.23
N GLU A 375 -34.73 27.99 58.21
CA GLU A 375 -34.76 28.80 56.98
C GLU A 375 -33.60 28.45 56.06
N ASP A 376 -32.40 28.27 56.62
CA ASP A 376 -31.20 27.86 55.89
C ASP A 376 -31.36 26.45 55.30
N HIS A 377 -31.94 25.50 56.03
CA HIS A 377 -32.23 24.15 55.50
C HIS A 377 -33.17 24.20 54.29
N LYS A 378 -34.22 25.03 54.33
CA LYS A 378 -35.13 25.20 53.18
C LYS A 378 -34.41 25.82 51.98
N ALA A 379 -33.51 26.78 52.22
CA ALA A 379 -32.71 27.40 51.16
C ALA A 379 -31.74 26.38 50.54
N ILE A 380 -31.09 25.55 51.35
CA ILE A 380 -30.19 24.48 50.90
C ILE A 380 -30.97 23.46 50.06
N GLU A 381 -32.12 22.98 50.54
CA GLU A 381 -32.95 22.01 49.81
C GLU A 381 -33.43 22.54 48.44
N LEU A 382 -33.78 23.83 48.38
CA LEU A 382 -34.12 24.50 47.12
C LEU A 382 -32.92 24.59 46.17
N LEU A 383 -31.73 24.94 46.69
CA LEU A 383 -30.51 25.03 45.90
C LEU A 383 -30.05 23.64 45.41
N GLU A 384 -30.19 22.60 46.22
CA GLU A 384 -29.89 21.22 45.81
C GLU A 384 -30.81 20.77 44.68
N SER A 385 -32.11 21.08 44.76
CA SER A 385 -33.07 20.79 43.70
C SER A 385 -32.73 21.51 42.40
N GLN A 386 -32.33 22.80 42.47
CA GLN A 386 -31.86 23.55 41.30
C GLN A 386 -30.55 22.98 40.74
N LEU A 387 -29.61 22.60 41.60
CA LEU A 387 -28.34 21.99 41.18
C LEU A 387 -28.57 20.66 40.46
N GLN A 388 -29.50 19.83 40.94
CA GLN A 388 -29.87 18.59 40.27
C GLN A 388 -30.51 18.85 38.90
N TYR A 389 -31.42 19.81 38.80
CA TYR A 389 -32.01 20.22 37.53
C TYR A 389 -30.95 20.70 36.52
N GLU A 390 -30.03 21.58 36.94
CA GLU A 390 -28.95 22.07 36.09
C GLU A 390 -27.99 20.94 35.67
N ARG A 391 -27.69 19.98 36.56
CA ARG A 391 -26.90 18.78 36.21
C ARG A 391 -27.60 17.93 35.15
N ALA A 392 -28.90 17.72 35.27
CA ALA A 392 -29.69 16.99 34.28
C ALA A 392 -29.73 17.72 32.93
N SER A 393 -29.95 19.04 32.95
CA SER A 393 -29.91 19.91 31.76
C SER A 393 -28.55 19.83 31.06
N LYS A 394 -27.45 19.93 31.81
CA LYS A 394 -26.08 19.80 31.29
C LYS A 394 -25.83 18.43 30.66
N ALA A 395 -26.30 17.36 31.28
CA ALA A 395 -26.16 16.00 30.74
C ALA A 395 -26.91 15.85 29.40
N GLU A 396 -28.10 16.42 29.28
CA GLU A 396 -28.88 16.41 28.04
C GLU A 396 -28.20 17.24 26.93
N VAL A 397 -27.66 18.41 27.27
CA VAL A 397 -26.88 19.23 26.33
C VAL A 397 -25.62 18.49 25.87
N GLN A 398 -24.91 17.82 26.78
CA GLN A 398 -23.73 17.02 26.44
C GLN A 398 -24.08 15.89 25.48
N LYS A 399 -25.19 15.18 25.74
CA LYS A 399 -25.68 14.13 24.84
C LYS A 399 -25.96 14.67 23.43
N LYS A 400 -26.64 15.82 23.32
CA LYS A 400 -26.89 16.48 22.02
C LYS A 400 -25.59 16.90 21.32
N LEU A 401 -24.59 17.34 22.10
CA LEU A 401 -23.27 17.69 21.56
C LEU A 401 -22.54 16.46 21.01
N ASP A 402 -22.60 15.33 21.70
CA ASP A 402 -21.98 14.07 21.28
C ASP A 402 -22.67 13.52 20.02
N GLU A 403 -24.01 13.59 19.95
CA GLU A 403 -24.80 13.24 18.77
C GLU A 403 -24.45 14.12 17.57
N ALA A 404 -24.38 15.44 17.77
CA ALA A 404 -24.01 16.40 16.73
C ALA A 404 -22.57 16.20 16.23
N SER A 405 -21.63 15.93 17.15
CA SER A 405 -20.23 15.66 16.82
C SER A 405 -20.08 14.38 15.99
N THR A 406 -20.84 13.35 16.34
CA THR A 406 -20.88 12.09 15.57
C THR A 406 -21.46 12.31 14.17
N ALA A 407 -22.55 13.08 14.07
CA ALA A 407 -23.15 13.43 12.79
C ALA A 407 -22.21 14.27 11.90
N LEU A 408 -21.46 15.20 12.50
CA LEU A 408 -20.47 16.00 11.80
C LEU A 408 -19.35 15.13 11.23
N ALA A 409 -18.76 14.24 12.03
CA ALA A 409 -17.72 13.32 11.58
C ALA A 409 -18.21 12.42 10.43
N ALA A 410 -19.46 11.95 10.49
CA ALA A 410 -20.07 11.19 9.41
C ALA A 410 -20.27 12.02 8.12
N ALA A 411 -20.65 13.29 8.24
CA ALA A 411 -20.79 14.21 7.12
C ALA A 411 -19.42 14.54 6.48
N GLU A 412 -18.38 14.77 7.28
CA GLU A 412 -17.01 14.99 6.81
C GLU A 412 -16.47 13.77 6.05
N ALA A 413 -16.73 12.55 6.57
CA ALA A 413 -16.36 11.32 5.87
C ALA A 413 -17.07 11.16 4.53
N ARG A 414 -18.37 11.50 4.45
CA ARG A 414 -19.12 11.51 3.18
C ARG A 414 -18.56 12.53 2.20
N ASN A 415 -18.29 13.75 2.65
CA ASN A 415 -17.70 14.80 1.80
C ASN A 415 -16.34 14.37 1.24
N LYS A 416 -15.52 13.69 2.04
CA LYS A 416 -14.24 13.14 1.55
C LYS A 416 -14.45 12.08 0.47
N ALA A 417 -15.35 11.12 0.70
CA ALA A 417 -15.68 10.09 -0.29
C ALA A 417 -16.26 10.67 -1.58
N ASP A 418 -17.13 11.67 -1.48
CA ASP A 418 -17.69 12.38 -2.63
C ASP A 418 -16.62 13.17 -3.39
N SER A 419 -15.67 13.79 -2.68
CA SER A 419 -14.53 14.48 -3.29
C SER A 419 -13.64 13.52 -4.09
N GLU A 420 -13.34 12.35 -3.54
CA GLU A 420 -12.60 11.28 -4.25
C GLU A 420 -13.36 10.79 -5.48
N ARG A 421 -14.69 10.63 -5.37
CA ARG A 421 -15.55 10.26 -6.49
C ARG A 421 -15.58 11.33 -7.58
N ILE A 422 -15.64 12.60 -7.22
CA ILE A 422 -15.55 13.74 -8.14
C ILE A 422 -14.20 13.72 -8.87
N ALA A 423 -13.09 13.55 -8.17
CA ALA A 423 -11.76 13.47 -8.78
C ALA A 423 -11.66 12.31 -9.80
N GLY A 424 -12.23 11.15 -9.47
CA GLY A 424 -12.33 10.03 -10.40
C GLY A 424 -13.19 10.33 -11.63
N LEU A 425 -14.32 11.01 -11.46
CA LEU A 425 -15.18 11.43 -12.57
C LEU A 425 -14.50 12.47 -13.48
N VAL A 426 -13.80 13.45 -12.91
CA VAL A 426 -13.03 14.45 -13.66
C VAL A 426 -11.96 13.76 -14.52
N THR A 427 -11.25 12.78 -13.96
CA THR A 427 -10.26 11.99 -14.71
C THR A 427 -10.92 11.23 -15.87
N ARG A 428 -12.09 10.62 -15.65
CA ARG A 428 -12.84 9.93 -16.72
C ARG A 428 -13.32 10.88 -17.80
N ILE A 429 -13.80 12.08 -17.45
CA ILE A 429 -14.20 13.10 -18.42
C ILE A 429 -13.00 13.45 -19.31
N ALA A 430 -11.83 13.72 -18.73
CA ALA A 430 -10.62 14.04 -19.50
C ALA A 430 -10.22 12.90 -20.46
N ILE A 431 -10.34 11.64 -20.04
CA ILE A 431 -10.09 10.47 -20.91
C ILE A 431 -11.08 10.43 -22.08
N VAL A 432 -12.37 10.63 -21.81
CA VAL A 432 -13.42 10.60 -22.85
C VAL A 432 -13.28 11.78 -23.81
N GLU A 433 -12.92 12.97 -23.32
CA GLU A 433 -12.63 14.14 -24.16
C GLU A 433 -11.44 13.89 -25.08
N ALA A 434 -10.36 13.29 -24.57
CA ALA A 434 -9.21 12.90 -25.39
C ALA A 434 -9.58 11.86 -26.45
N GLN A 435 -10.40 10.86 -26.09
CA GLN A 435 -10.92 9.88 -27.06
C GLN A 435 -11.80 10.54 -28.13
N LEU A 436 -12.69 11.45 -27.73
CA LEU A 436 -13.54 12.17 -28.66
C LEU A 436 -12.72 13.01 -29.65
N GLU A 437 -11.62 13.63 -29.19
CA GLU A 437 -10.70 14.36 -30.06
C GLU A 437 -10.04 13.44 -31.10
N VAL A 438 -9.59 12.26 -30.68
CA VAL A 438 -9.02 11.23 -31.58
C VAL A 438 -10.06 10.79 -32.61
N GLU A 439 -11.25 10.40 -32.16
CA GLU A 439 -12.35 9.99 -33.05
C GLU A 439 -12.76 11.10 -34.03
N THR A 440 -12.75 12.36 -33.57
CA THR A 440 -13.04 13.52 -34.43
C THR A 440 -11.98 13.67 -35.54
N LYS A 441 -10.69 13.50 -35.20
CA LYS A 441 -9.59 13.53 -36.18
C LYS A 441 -9.71 12.37 -37.17
N ASP A 442 -9.99 11.16 -36.70
CA ASP A 442 -10.17 10.00 -37.56
C ASP A 442 -11.38 10.13 -38.48
N ASN A 443 -12.51 10.65 -37.97
CA ASN A 443 -13.70 10.87 -38.78
C ASN A 443 -13.45 11.93 -39.87
N LYS A 444 -12.68 12.98 -39.57
CA LYS A 444 -12.22 13.96 -40.57
C LYS A 444 -11.34 13.29 -41.64
N ARG A 445 -10.36 12.46 -41.23
CA ARG A 445 -9.52 11.70 -42.15
C ARG A 445 -10.35 10.79 -43.06
N LEU A 446 -11.32 10.06 -42.50
CA LEU A 446 -12.23 9.21 -43.26
C LEU A 446 -13.11 10.00 -44.23
N GLN A 447 -13.57 11.20 -43.86
CA GLN A 447 -14.27 12.08 -44.78
C GLN A 447 -13.39 12.54 -45.94
N ASP A 448 -12.14 12.90 -45.66
CA ASP A 448 -11.17 13.29 -46.69
C ASP A 448 -10.86 12.10 -47.63
N GLU A 449 -10.64 10.90 -47.09
CA GLU A 449 -10.46 9.66 -47.86
C GLU A 449 -11.69 9.33 -48.70
N LYS A 450 -12.90 9.47 -48.13
CA LYS A 450 -14.16 9.26 -48.85
C LYS A 450 -14.30 10.25 -50.00
N LYS A 451 -13.92 11.52 -49.81
CA LYS A 451 -13.91 12.52 -50.88
C LYS A 451 -12.93 12.14 -51.98
N GLN A 452 -11.71 11.75 -51.64
CA GLN A 452 -10.72 11.28 -52.62
C GLN A 452 -11.20 10.05 -53.41
N GLN A 453 -11.88 9.12 -52.74
CA GLN A 453 -12.48 7.96 -53.42
C GLN A 453 -13.61 8.37 -54.35
N ALA A 454 -14.47 9.30 -53.94
CA ALA A 454 -15.52 9.84 -54.81
C ALA A 454 -14.92 10.51 -56.06
N ASP A 455 -13.87 11.32 -55.91
CA ASP A 455 -13.17 11.94 -57.03
C ASP A 455 -12.55 10.90 -57.96
N LYS A 456 -11.97 9.81 -57.43
CA LYS A 456 -11.48 8.67 -58.22
C LYS A 456 -12.59 7.95 -58.96
N ILE A 457 -13.76 7.76 -58.34
CA ILE A 457 -14.92 7.15 -59.00
C ILE A 457 -15.35 8.00 -60.19
N ILE A 458 -15.44 9.33 -60.02
CA ILE A 458 -15.78 10.25 -61.11
C ILE A 458 -14.77 10.15 -62.26
N ASP A 459 -13.47 10.10 -61.96
CA ASP A 459 -12.43 9.95 -62.99
C ASP A 459 -12.52 8.59 -63.70
N LEU A 460 -12.72 7.50 -62.96
CA LEU A 460 -12.91 6.16 -63.54
C LEU A 460 -14.18 6.06 -64.38
N GLU A 461 -15.28 6.69 -63.97
CA GLU A 461 -16.51 6.76 -64.76
C GLU A 461 -16.29 7.50 -66.09
N LYS A 462 -15.51 8.60 -66.05
CA LYS A 462 -15.10 9.32 -67.26
C LYS A 462 -14.24 8.44 -68.16
N GLN A 463 -13.22 7.77 -67.61
CA GLN A 463 -12.37 6.85 -68.37
C GLN A 463 -13.19 5.71 -68.98
N LEU A 464 -14.13 5.13 -68.23
CA LEU A 464 -15.04 4.09 -68.73
C LEU A 464 -15.92 4.59 -69.88
N LYS A 465 -16.41 5.83 -69.79
CA LYS A 465 -17.19 6.46 -70.87
C LYS A 465 -16.33 6.64 -72.13
N ASP A 466 -15.10 7.13 -71.98
CA ASP A 466 -14.16 7.32 -73.08
C ASP A 466 -13.78 5.98 -73.73
N LEU A 467 -13.50 4.96 -72.93
CA LEU A 467 -13.23 3.59 -73.40
C LEU A 467 -14.42 2.99 -74.14
N ARG A 468 -15.66 3.21 -73.66
CA ARG A 468 -16.87 2.77 -74.38
C ARG A 468 -17.00 3.45 -75.72
N ALA A 469 -16.75 4.77 -75.80
CA ALA A 469 -16.77 5.49 -77.07
C ALA A 469 -15.70 4.97 -78.05
N GLN A 470 -14.49 4.68 -77.55
CA GLN A 470 -13.43 4.05 -78.34
C GLN A 470 -13.83 2.64 -78.83
N LEU A 471 -14.46 1.84 -77.97
CA LEU A 471 -14.94 0.51 -78.34
C LEU A 471 -16.05 0.59 -79.41
N GLU A 472 -17.01 1.50 -79.27
CA GLU A 472 -18.05 1.72 -80.27
C GLU A 472 -17.46 2.15 -81.62
N GLN A 473 -16.47 3.04 -81.60
CA GLN A 473 -15.73 3.47 -82.79
C GLN A 473 -14.99 2.29 -83.43
N ALA A 474 -14.26 1.50 -82.65
CA ALA A 474 -13.55 0.32 -83.14
C ALA A 474 -14.49 -0.75 -83.71
N LEU A 475 -15.67 -0.95 -83.11
CA LEU A 475 -16.70 -1.85 -83.64
C LEU A 475 -17.27 -1.35 -84.97
N LYS A 476 -17.44 -0.04 -85.13
CA LYS A 476 -17.86 0.58 -86.40
C LYS A 476 -16.80 0.37 -87.48
N GLU A 477 -15.54 0.66 -87.18
CA GLU A 477 -14.41 0.43 -88.09
C GLU A 477 -14.27 -1.04 -88.47
N LEU A 478 -14.46 -1.97 -87.53
CA LEU A 478 -14.45 -3.41 -87.81
C LEU A 478 -15.59 -3.80 -88.76
N LYS A 479 -16.77 -3.21 -88.62
CA LYS A 479 -17.90 -3.45 -89.52
C LYS A 479 -17.59 -2.94 -90.94
N GLU A 480 -17.05 -1.73 -91.06
CA GLU A 480 -16.62 -1.15 -92.34
C GLU A 480 -15.52 -2.00 -93.00
N GLN A 481 -14.53 -2.47 -92.22
CA GLN A 481 -13.48 -3.38 -92.68
C GLN A 481 -14.06 -4.72 -93.16
N LYS A 482 -15.01 -5.32 -92.45
CA LYS A 482 -15.69 -6.56 -92.88
C LYS A 482 -16.43 -6.38 -94.19
N GLU A 483 -17.11 -5.25 -94.37
CA GLU A 483 -17.82 -4.94 -95.60
C GLU A 483 -16.86 -4.75 -96.78
N LEU A 484 -15.73 -4.06 -96.55
CA LEU A 484 -14.64 -3.93 -97.51
C LEU A 484 -14.03 -5.29 -97.88
N VAL A 485 -13.84 -6.18 -96.91
CA VAL A 485 -13.35 -7.56 -97.16
C VAL A 485 -14.34 -8.34 -98.01
N CYS A 486 -15.66 -8.25 -97.73
CA CYS A 486 -16.68 -8.87 -98.56
C CYS A 486 -16.63 -8.37 -100.01
N GLN A 487 -16.50 -7.05 -100.21
CA GLN A 487 -16.36 -6.45 -101.54
C GLN A 487 -15.11 -6.97 -102.27
N LYS A 488 -13.95 -6.95 -101.60
CA LYS A 488 -12.69 -7.45 -102.18
C LYS A 488 -12.75 -8.94 -102.49
N THR A 489 -13.38 -9.73 -101.62
CA THR A 489 -13.58 -11.18 -101.84
C THR A 489 -14.43 -11.42 -103.08
N ALA A 490 -15.52 -10.66 -103.28
CA ALA A 490 -16.31 -10.76 -104.51
C ALA A 490 -15.49 -10.42 -105.77
N THR A 491 -14.63 -9.40 -105.71
CA THR A 491 -13.72 -9.05 -106.81
C THR A 491 -12.71 -10.17 -107.09
N ILE A 492 -12.15 -10.79 -106.04
CA ILE A 492 -11.21 -11.92 -106.19
C ILE A 492 -11.92 -13.11 -106.85
N THR A 493 -13.12 -13.49 -106.40
CA THR A 493 -13.90 -14.57 -107.02
C THR A 493 -14.18 -14.30 -108.50
N GLN A 494 -14.51 -13.05 -108.86
CA GLN A 494 -14.69 -12.65 -110.25
C GLN A 494 -13.39 -12.83 -111.06
N ARG A 495 -12.25 -12.39 -110.52
CA ARG A 495 -10.94 -12.51 -111.17
C ARG A 495 -10.48 -13.95 -111.31
N ASP A 496 -10.75 -14.81 -110.32
CA ASP A 496 -10.48 -16.24 -110.41
C ASP A 496 -11.28 -16.89 -111.55
N GLN A 497 -12.54 -16.48 -111.74
CA GLN A 497 -13.35 -16.95 -112.87
C GLN A 497 -12.77 -16.52 -114.23
N GLU A 498 -12.32 -15.27 -114.35
CA GLU A 498 -11.63 -14.76 -115.56
C GLU A 498 -10.34 -15.56 -115.85
N ILE A 499 -9.56 -15.91 -114.82
CA ILE A 499 -8.34 -16.73 -114.96
C ILE A 499 -8.68 -18.16 -115.44
N ILE A 500 -9.77 -18.76 -114.95
CA ILE A 500 -10.21 -20.09 -115.39
C ILE A 500 -10.56 -20.08 -116.88
N GLU A 501 -11.24 -19.04 -117.38
CA GLU A 501 -11.56 -18.92 -118.79
C GLU A 501 -10.30 -18.72 -119.66
N LEU A 502 -9.38 -17.86 -119.23
CA LEU A 502 -8.10 -17.65 -119.91
C LEU A 502 -7.26 -18.94 -119.98
N LYS A 503 -7.24 -19.75 -118.91
CA LYS A 503 -6.54 -21.05 -118.92
C LYS A 503 -7.09 -22.01 -119.96
N LYS A 504 -8.41 -22.07 -120.15
CA LYS A 504 -9.03 -22.88 -121.20
C LYS A 504 -8.64 -22.41 -122.60
N ALA A 505 -8.56 -21.10 -122.82
CA ALA A 505 -8.14 -20.54 -124.10
C ALA A 505 -6.67 -20.88 -124.43
N VAL A 506 -5.76 -20.78 -123.45
CA VAL A 506 -4.34 -21.11 -123.63
C VAL A 506 -4.12 -22.58 -123.96
N GLU A 507 -4.84 -23.50 -123.30
CA GLU A 507 -4.67 -24.93 -123.54
C GLU A 507 -5.15 -25.35 -124.93
N THR A 508 -6.19 -24.70 -125.43
CA THR A 508 -6.65 -24.85 -126.83
C THR A 508 -5.57 -24.41 -127.82
N GLY A 509 -4.84 -23.34 -127.53
CA GLY A 509 -3.74 -22.85 -128.37
C GLY A 509 -2.51 -23.77 -128.42
N LYS A 510 -2.17 -24.44 -127.31
CA LYS A 510 -1.03 -25.39 -127.26
C LYS A 510 -1.21 -26.61 -128.15
N ILE A 511 -2.44 -27.13 -128.23
CA ILE A 511 -2.75 -28.31 -129.06
C ILE A 511 -2.52 -28.01 -130.55
N ALA A 512 -2.81 -26.79 -131.01
CA ALA A 512 -2.60 -26.38 -132.41
C ALA A 512 -1.11 -26.25 -132.79
N LEU A 513 -0.26 -25.78 -131.86
CA LEU A 513 1.17 -25.56 -132.11
C LEU A 513 1.99 -26.85 -132.24
N ALA A 514 1.63 -27.90 -131.48
CA ALA A 514 2.33 -29.19 -131.51
C ALA A 514 2.17 -29.96 -132.84
N ALA A 515 1.10 -29.69 -133.60
CA ALA A 515 0.84 -30.36 -134.88
C ALA A 515 1.72 -29.85 -136.04
N LEU A 516 2.09 -28.56 -136.03
CA LEU A 516 2.90 -27.94 -137.09
C LEU A 516 4.40 -28.27 -137.00
N GLN A 517 4.95 -28.43 -135.78
CA GLN A 517 6.38 -28.68 -135.59
C GLN A 517 6.83 -30.05 -136.13
N LYS A 518 5.93 -31.04 -136.19
CA LYS A 518 6.24 -32.42 -136.58
C LYS A 518 6.44 -32.61 -138.09
N GLN A 519 6.07 -31.63 -138.93
CA GLN A 519 6.24 -31.70 -140.39
C GLN A 519 7.57 -31.11 -140.89
N LEU A 520 8.24 -30.27 -140.10
CA LEU A 520 9.44 -29.54 -140.55
C LEU A 520 10.73 -30.37 -140.50
N ASP A 521 10.86 -31.30 -139.55
CA ASP A 521 12.12 -32.02 -139.30
C ASP A 521 12.39 -33.19 -140.29
N SER A 522 11.44 -33.55 -141.17
CA SER A 522 11.57 -34.71 -142.08
C SER A 522 12.30 -34.40 -143.42
N HIS A 523 12.65 -33.16 -143.74
CA HIS A 523 13.05 -32.78 -145.12
C HIS A 523 14.57 -32.57 -145.36
N ASN A 524 15.41 -32.38 -144.34
CA ASN A 524 16.74 -31.75 -144.51
C ASN A 524 18.00 -32.65 -144.77
N ASN A 525 17.92 -33.99 -144.93
CA ASN A 525 19.12 -34.88 -144.91
C ASN A 525 19.32 -35.86 -146.09
N GLU A 526 18.92 -35.53 -147.33
CA GLU A 526 19.05 -36.43 -148.52
C GLU A 526 20.29 -36.09 -149.39
N ILE A 527 21.09 -37.06 -149.89
CA ILE A 527 22.20 -36.82 -150.86
C ILE A 527 21.86 -37.31 -152.28
N ARG A 528 22.24 -36.57 -153.33
CA ARG A 528 21.89 -36.88 -154.74
C ARG A 528 23.12 -36.94 -155.64
N LYS A 529 23.26 -37.98 -156.46
CA LYS A 529 24.36 -38.09 -157.44
C LYS A 529 24.19 -37.06 -158.55
N ARG A 530 25.24 -36.32 -158.91
CA ARG A 530 25.15 -35.23 -159.90
C ARG A 530 26.04 -35.45 -161.12
N LEU A 531 27.26 -35.95 -160.93
CA LEU A 531 28.26 -36.03 -161.99
C LEU A 531 29.17 -37.25 -161.84
N ARG A 532 29.64 -37.81 -162.96
CA ARG A 532 30.81 -38.70 -163.04
C ARG A 532 31.89 -37.98 -163.85
N CYS A 533 33.13 -38.03 -163.40
CA CYS A 533 34.21 -37.24 -164.00
C CYS A 533 35.61 -37.84 -163.76
N HIS A 534 36.57 -37.35 -164.54
CA HIS A 534 37.99 -37.40 -164.25
C HIS A 534 38.44 -36.07 -163.66
N LEU A 535 39.37 -36.14 -162.71
CA LEU A 535 39.99 -34.97 -162.10
C LEU A 535 41.46 -34.94 -162.50
N ARG A 536 41.84 -33.92 -163.24
CA ARG A 536 43.21 -33.71 -163.72
C ARG A 536 43.83 -32.54 -162.99
N SER A 537 45.05 -32.68 -162.50
CA SER A 537 45.79 -31.56 -161.90
C SER A 537 46.15 -30.50 -162.96
N GLU A 538 46.12 -29.22 -162.58
CA GLU A 538 46.56 -28.11 -163.44
C GLU A 538 48.08 -27.89 -163.44
N ILE A 539 48.87 -28.75 -162.80
CA ILE A 539 50.33 -28.75 -162.94
C ILE A 539 50.70 -29.42 -164.27
N THR A 540 51.49 -28.75 -165.11
CA THR A 540 51.89 -29.23 -166.45
C THR A 540 53.40 -29.12 -166.65
N ASP A 541 54.08 -30.25 -166.51
CA ASP A 541 55.43 -30.46 -167.04
C ASP A 541 55.31 -31.55 -168.12
N ASP A 542 54.97 -31.15 -169.35
CA ASP A 542 54.85 -31.97 -170.58
C ASP A 542 53.95 -33.23 -170.55
N LYS A 543 53.30 -33.55 -169.42
CA LYS A 543 52.39 -34.70 -169.24
C LYS A 543 51.17 -34.37 -168.39
N ASP A 544 50.07 -35.07 -168.66
CA ASP A 544 48.79 -34.93 -167.97
C ASP A 544 48.79 -35.71 -166.64
N VAL A 545 48.66 -35.05 -165.49
CA VAL A 545 48.63 -35.71 -164.17
C VAL A 545 47.21 -35.92 -163.67
N MET A 546 46.82 -37.18 -163.48
CA MET A 546 45.48 -37.57 -163.04
C MET A 546 45.39 -37.83 -161.55
N PHE A 547 44.21 -37.55 -160.98
CA PHE A 547 43.83 -37.90 -159.61
C PHE A 547 43.32 -39.35 -159.58
N ASP A 548 44.23 -40.29 -159.30
CA ASP A 548 43.97 -41.73 -159.43
C ASP A 548 43.93 -42.46 -158.08
N LEU A 549 42.96 -43.36 -157.92
CA LEU A 549 42.86 -44.25 -156.77
C LEU A 549 43.95 -45.34 -156.83
N ASN A 550 45.00 -45.16 -156.04
CA ASN A 550 46.20 -46.00 -156.05
C ASN A 550 45.87 -47.50 -155.92
N GLY A 551 46.17 -48.26 -156.98
CA GLY A 551 45.98 -49.72 -157.03
C GLY A 551 44.53 -50.18 -156.89
N GLY A 552 43.54 -49.32 -157.15
CA GLY A 552 42.11 -49.64 -157.02
C GLY A 552 41.55 -49.52 -155.61
N GLY A 553 42.29 -48.90 -154.68
CA GLY A 553 41.89 -48.62 -153.31
C GLY A 553 42.63 -49.48 -152.28
N GLY A 554 42.84 -48.95 -151.07
CA GLY A 554 43.46 -49.67 -149.95
C GLY A 554 44.99 -49.64 -149.88
N LYS A 555 45.66 -48.94 -150.79
CA LYS A 555 47.10 -48.65 -150.71
C LYS A 555 47.38 -47.29 -150.06
N ASN A 556 48.63 -47.04 -149.68
CA ASN A 556 49.08 -45.75 -149.13
C ASN A 556 50.18 -45.16 -150.03
N PRO A 557 50.02 -43.94 -150.57
CA PRO A 557 48.84 -43.06 -150.47
C PRO A 557 47.59 -43.65 -151.12
N ALA A 558 46.39 -43.32 -150.61
CA ALA A 558 45.11 -43.85 -151.11
C ALA A 558 44.76 -43.28 -152.48
N VAL A 559 45.08 -42.02 -152.71
CA VAL A 559 45.00 -41.37 -154.02
C VAL A 559 46.37 -40.81 -154.37
N HIS A 560 46.80 -41.02 -155.61
CA HIS A 560 48.10 -40.58 -156.09
C HIS A 560 48.05 -40.00 -157.50
N ALA A 561 49.08 -39.23 -157.84
CA ALA A 561 49.34 -38.76 -159.18
C ALA A 561 49.70 -39.94 -160.08
N TRP A 562 49.09 -39.99 -161.26
CA TRP A 562 49.49 -40.91 -162.31
C TRP A 562 49.43 -40.21 -163.68
N SER A 563 50.46 -40.41 -164.48
CA SER A 563 50.69 -39.79 -165.78
C SER A 563 51.42 -40.77 -166.70
N ASP A 564 50.69 -41.39 -167.63
CA ASP A 564 51.25 -42.30 -168.64
C ASP A 564 50.39 -42.33 -169.91
N GLY A 565 50.64 -41.47 -170.90
CA GLY A 565 49.96 -41.52 -172.21
C GLY A 565 48.41 -41.56 -172.19
N ASP A 566 47.81 -42.29 -173.15
CA ASP A 566 46.35 -42.45 -173.36
C ASP A 566 45.59 -43.16 -172.21
N TYR A 567 46.26 -43.38 -171.07
CA TYR A 567 45.76 -44.07 -169.87
C TYR A 567 44.49 -43.47 -169.27
N TYR A 568 44.16 -42.21 -169.58
CA TYR A 568 42.96 -41.53 -169.10
C TYR A 568 41.66 -42.01 -169.74
N THR A 569 41.67 -42.82 -170.80
CA THR A 569 40.41 -43.29 -171.43
C THR A 569 39.90 -44.63 -170.90
N MET A 570 40.74 -45.43 -170.22
CA MET A 570 40.39 -46.82 -169.87
C MET A 570 40.54 -47.18 -168.39
N ASN A 571 41.16 -46.34 -167.54
CA ASN A 571 41.38 -46.71 -166.14
C ASN A 571 40.24 -46.25 -165.20
N SER A 572 39.51 -47.23 -164.65
CA SER A 572 38.42 -46.99 -163.70
C SER A 572 38.83 -46.42 -162.34
N ASN A 573 40.12 -46.39 -162.01
CA ASN A 573 40.64 -45.83 -160.77
C ASN A 573 40.74 -44.29 -160.80
N ALA A 574 40.77 -43.69 -161.99
CA ALA A 574 40.74 -42.25 -162.18
C ALA A 574 39.30 -41.67 -162.25
N MET A 575 38.27 -42.53 -162.14
CA MET A 575 36.86 -42.15 -162.20
C MET A 575 36.25 -41.82 -160.85
N TRP A 576 35.64 -40.63 -160.77
CA TRP A 576 35.02 -40.11 -159.56
C TRP A 576 33.57 -39.64 -159.79
N ASP A 577 32.68 -40.07 -158.90
CA ASP A 577 31.29 -39.65 -158.80
C ASP A 577 31.14 -38.53 -157.76
N ILE A 578 30.58 -37.39 -158.16
CA ILE A 578 30.29 -36.24 -157.31
C ILE A 578 28.79 -36.20 -156.96
N TYR A 579 28.47 -36.11 -155.67
CA TYR A 579 27.10 -36.08 -155.11
C TYR A 579 26.85 -34.75 -154.39
N SER A 580 25.71 -34.09 -154.59
CA SER A 580 25.31 -32.91 -153.79
C SER A 580 24.73 -33.33 -152.44
N VAL A 581 24.96 -32.50 -151.41
CA VAL A 581 24.37 -32.67 -150.06
C VAL A 581 23.13 -31.79 -149.93
N GLY A 582 21.95 -32.39 -149.71
CA GLY A 582 20.67 -31.68 -149.76
C GLY A 582 20.47 -30.99 -151.13
N ASP A 583 19.92 -29.77 -151.08
CA ASP A 583 19.79 -28.89 -152.24
C ASP A 583 21.03 -27.97 -152.43
N SER A 584 22.16 -28.26 -151.77
CA SER A 584 23.38 -27.48 -151.94
C SER A 584 23.95 -27.64 -153.36
N ASN A 585 24.31 -26.51 -153.97
CA ASN A 585 24.89 -26.47 -155.31
C ASN A 585 26.43 -26.38 -155.32
N ASN A 586 27.08 -26.44 -154.16
CA ASN A 586 28.53 -26.31 -154.04
C ASN A 586 29.16 -27.26 -153.03
N VAL A 587 28.40 -27.84 -152.10
CA VAL A 587 28.90 -28.84 -151.16
C VAL A 587 28.61 -30.23 -151.67
N VAL A 588 29.67 -31.03 -151.80
CA VAL A 588 29.61 -32.35 -152.41
C VAL A 588 30.30 -33.44 -151.61
N VAL A 589 29.91 -34.68 -151.89
CA VAL A 589 30.65 -35.87 -151.52
C VAL A 589 31.26 -36.46 -152.78
N ILE A 590 32.56 -36.76 -152.74
CA ILE A 590 33.29 -37.36 -153.87
C ILE A 590 33.48 -38.84 -153.58
N LYS A 591 33.07 -39.71 -154.50
CA LYS A 591 33.19 -41.16 -154.37
C LYS A 591 33.91 -41.75 -155.57
N SER A 592 34.76 -42.75 -155.37
CA SER A 592 35.31 -43.52 -156.49
C SER A 592 34.17 -44.22 -157.23
N SER A 593 34.04 -44.05 -158.54
CA SER A 593 32.90 -44.57 -159.30
C SER A 593 32.85 -46.10 -159.35
N SER A 594 34.00 -46.77 -159.35
CA SER A 594 34.12 -48.23 -159.52
C SER A 594 33.97 -49.01 -158.21
N LYS A 595 34.37 -48.41 -157.08
CA LYS A 595 34.46 -49.10 -155.78
C LYS A 595 33.66 -48.45 -154.65
N GLY A 596 33.08 -47.26 -154.87
CA GLY A 596 32.25 -46.56 -153.89
C GLY A 596 32.99 -46.00 -152.67
N TYR A 597 34.32 -45.97 -152.67
CA TYR A 597 35.11 -45.35 -151.61
C TYR A 597 34.82 -43.85 -151.56
N VAL A 598 34.49 -43.33 -150.39
CA VAL A 598 34.24 -41.91 -150.18
C VAL A 598 35.55 -41.21 -149.86
N LEU A 599 35.85 -40.13 -150.57
CA LEU A 599 36.98 -39.25 -150.28
C LEU A 599 36.66 -38.40 -149.05
N TYR A 600 37.53 -38.41 -148.05
CA TYR A 600 37.37 -37.58 -146.86
C TYR A 600 38.70 -37.05 -146.34
N SER A 601 38.63 -35.95 -145.61
CA SER A 601 39.79 -35.37 -144.95
C SER A 601 40.05 -36.00 -143.60
N LYS A 602 41.32 -36.26 -143.28
CA LYS A 602 41.79 -36.56 -141.91
C LYS A 602 42.46 -35.36 -141.24
N GLY A 603 42.42 -34.19 -141.87
CA GLY A 603 43.01 -32.96 -141.34
C GLY A 603 44.27 -32.51 -142.07
N HIS A 604 44.74 -31.32 -141.72
CA HIS A 604 45.87 -30.64 -142.36
C HIS A 604 47.17 -31.46 -142.42
N GLY A 605 47.83 -31.47 -143.58
CA GLY A 605 49.11 -32.12 -143.86
C GLY A 605 49.06 -33.64 -143.98
N LYS A 606 47.87 -34.25 -143.97
CA LYS A 606 47.69 -35.71 -144.08
C LYS A 606 47.31 -36.11 -145.51
N ASN A 607 47.67 -37.33 -145.89
CA ASN A 607 47.19 -37.94 -147.12
C ASN A 607 45.65 -37.97 -147.10
N VAL A 608 45.03 -37.59 -148.21
CA VAL A 608 43.59 -37.75 -148.37
C VAL A 608 43.25 -39.24 -148.28
N CYS A 609 42.14 -39.55 -147.63
CA CYS A 609 41.71 -40.93 -147.40
C CYS A 609 40.50 -41.27 -148.24
N CYS A 610 40.40 -42.54 -148.59
CA CYS A 610 39.26 -43.13 -149.27
C CYS A 610 38.82 -44.35 -148.47
N GLU A 611 37.53 -44.47 -148.14
CA GLU A 611 36.98 -45.62 -147.41
C GLU A 611 35.57 -45.98 -147.86
N VAL A 612 35.27 -47.28 -147.97
CA VAL A 612 33.91 -47.79 -148.25
C VAL A 612 33.06 -47.68 -146.98
N GLY A 613 31.83 -47.17 -147.11
CA GLY A 613 30.89 -47.09 -146.00
C GLY A 613 31.06 -45.87 -145.08
N LYS A 614 32.00 -44.96 -145.36
CA LYS A 614 32.11 -43.69 -144.64
C LYS A 614 30.77 -42.93 -144.67
N ASN A 615 30.29 -42.51 -143.50
CA ASN A 615 29.03 -41.79 -143.35
C ASN A 615 29.06 -40.47 -144.11
N VAL A 616 28.20 -40.35 -145.12
CA VAL A 616 28.11 -39.18 -146.00
C VAL A 616 27.45 -37.98 -145.34
N ALA A 617 26.87 -38.12 -144.14
CA ALA A 617 26.38 -36.99 -143.35
C ALA A 617 27.51 -36.30 -142.55
N ASP A 618 28.65 -36.97 -142.37
CA ASP A 618 29.79 -36.39 -141.66
C ASP A 618 30.42 -35.29 -142.51
N THR A 619 30.65 -34.12 -141.91
CA THR A 619 31.17 -32.94 -142.62
C THR A 619 32.63 -33.08 -143.08
N ASP A 620 33.38 -34.12 -142.66
CA ASP A 620 34.71 -34.44 -143.20
C ASP A 620 34.68 -35.15 -144.56
N ALA A 621 33.54 -35.75 -144.94
CA ALA A 621 33.31 -36.29 -146.28
C ALA A 621 32.75 -35.23 -147.24
N HIS A 622 32.42 -34.04 -146.74
CA HIS A 622 31.88 -32.93 -147.51
C HIS A 622 33.00 -32.03 -148.02
N TRP A 623 32.98 -31.75 -149.32
CA TRP A 623 33.91 -30.89 -150.03
C TRP A 623 33.13 -29.77 -150.68
N GLU A 624 33.44 -28.54 -150.31
CA GLU A 624 33.02 -27.36 -151.02
C GLU A 624 33.85 -27.23 -152.31
N ILE A 625 33.16 -27.21 -153.45
CA ILE A 625 33.73 -26.86 -154.74
C ILE A 625 33.89 -25.34 -154.79
N GLN A 626 35.10 -24.91 -155.13
CA GLN A 626 35.43 -23.50 -155.36
C GLN A 626 35.85 -23.30 -156.81
N GLY A 627 35.34 -22.23 -157.44
CA GLY A 627 35.58 -21.89 -158.85
C GLY A 627 34.49 -22.34 -159.83
N ALA A 628 33.54 -23.18 -159.40
CA ALA A 628 32.36 -23.59 -160.14
C ALA A 628 31.25 -24.05 -159.18
N THR A 629 30.08 -24.40 -159.69
CA THR A 629 29.01 -25.11 -158.97
C THR A 629 28.84 -26.51 -159.52
N VAL A 630 28.18 -27.39 -158.78
CA VAL A 630 27.99 -28.79 -159.18
C VAL A 630 27.31 -28.91 -160.54
N ASP A 631 26.38 -28.00 -160.83
CA ASP A 631 25.63 -27.99 -162.09
C ASP A 631 26.47 -27.58 -163.32
N ASN A 632 27.67 -27.00 -163.15
CA ASN A 632 28.49 -26.48 -164.26
C ASN A 632 29.98 -26.86 -164.22
N LEU A 633 30.31 -28.01 -163.62
CA LEU A 633 31.69 -28.46 -163.40
C LEU A 633 32.51 -28.80 -164.65
N ASP A 634 31.89 -29.16 -165.77
CA ASP A 634 32.62 -29.74 -166.91
C ASP A 634 33.63 -28.77 -167.55
N HIS A 635 34.84 -29.27 -167.81
CA HIS A 635 36.05 -28.54 -168.24
C HIS A 635 36.48 -27.36 -167.33
N LYS A 636 35.85 -27.16 -166.18
CA LYS A 636 36.19 -26.09 -165.22
C LYS A 636 37.38 -26.49 -164.36
N VAL A 637 38.19 -25.49 -164.05
CA VAL A 637 39.22 -25.59 -163.03
C VAL A 637 38.62 -25.24 -161.69
N ILE A 638 38.66 -26.19 -160.77
CA ILE A 638 38.10 -26.06 -159.43
C ILE A 638 39.13 -26.39 -158.37
N GLN A 639 38.81 -26.00 -157.16
CA GLN A 639 39.50 -26.42 -155.95
C GLN A 639 38.48 -27.10 -155.04
N PHE A 640 38.85 -28.24 -154.48
CA PHE A 640 38.03 -28.89 -153.45
C PHE A 640 38.53 -28.45 -152.08
N ARG A 641 37.64 -27.88 -151.27
CA ARG A 641 37.91 -27.47 -149.89
C ARG A 641 37.03 -28.25 -148.93
N ASN A 642 37.61 -28.95 -147.98
CA ASN A 642 36.83 -29.74 -147.03
C ASN A 642 35.97 -28.84 -146.13
N VAL A 643 34.72 -29.23 -145.86
CA VAL A 643 33.78 -28.42 -145.08
C VAL A 643 34.13 -28.42 -143.60
N LYS A 644 34.63 -29.54 -143.04
CA LYS A 644 34.94 -29.65 -141.62
C LYS A 644 36.18 -28.86 -141.24
N ASP A 645 37.30 -29.11 -141.91
CA ASP A 645 38.60 -28.55 -141.51
C ASP A 645 39.08 -27.37 -142.36
N LYS A 646 38.35 -27.03 -143.42
CA LYS A 646 38.62 -25.89 -144.31
C LYS A 646 39.97 -25.98 -145.05
N THR A 647 40.58 -27.16 -145.14
CA THR A 647 41.77 -27.43 -145.98
C THR A 647 41.40 -27.82 -147.40
N SER A 648 42.33 -27.74 -148.34
CA SER A 648 42.14 -28.09 -149.74
C SER A 648 42.88 -29.34 -150.15
N LEU A 649 42.31 -30.02 -151.13
CA LEU A 649 42.96 -31.12 -151.82
C LEU A 649 44.19 -30.59 -152.59
N ASP A 650 45.34 -31.22 -152.38
CA ASP A 650 46.65 -30.71 -152.81
C ASP A 650 47.54 -31.85 -153.33
N LEU A 651 48.12 -31.70 -154.52
CA LEU A 651 49.17 -32.62 -155.00
C LEU A 651 50.48 -32.32 -154.28
N CYS A 652 50.95 -33.27 -153.45
CA CYS A 652 52.06 -33.06 -152.53
C CYS A 652 53.30 -32.46 -153.21
N GLY A 653 53.68 -31.25 -152.78
CA GLY A 653 54.86 -30.53 -153.30
C GLY A 653 54.77 -30.15 -154.78
N GLY A 654 53.64 -30.41 -155.44
CA GLY A 654 53.46 -30.27 -156.87
C GLY A 654 54.26 -31.26 -157.73
N ASP A 655 54.77 -32.35 -157.15
CA ASP A 655 55.58 -33.34 -157.88
C ASP A 655 54.70 -34.20 -158.79
N THR A 656 54.95 -34.12 -160.09
CA THR A 656 54.16 -34.79 -161.15
C THR A 656 54.55 -36.25 -161.37
N LYS A 657 55.52 -36.79 -160.63
CA LYS A 657 55.91 -38.20 -160.73
C LYS A 657 54.76 -39.15 -160.36
N ASN A 658 54.67 -40.26 -161.08
CA ASN A 658 53.73 -41.33 -160.78
C ASN A 658 53.95 -41.84 -159.36
N GLY A 659 52.88 -41.88 -158.56
CA GLY A 659 52.92 -42.29 -157.15
C GLY A 659 52.88 -41.14 -156.14
N THR A 660 53.04 -39.88 -156.56
CA THR A 660 52.98 -38.73 -155.62
C THR A 660 51.62 -38.64 -154.95
N ALA A 661 51.58 -38.49 -153.62
CA ALA A 661 50.35 -38.47 -152.85
C ALA A 661 49.52 -37.18 -153.05
N PHE A 662 48.20 -37.30 -152.91
CA PHE A 662 47.34 -36.14 -152.64
C PHE A 662 47.09 -35.97 -151.14
N LEU A 663 47.25 -34.75 -150.65
CA LEU A 663 47.10 -34.37 -149.25
C LEU A 663 45.93 -33.41 -149.07
N THR A 664 45.54 -33.20 -147.82
CA THR A 664 44.70 -32.08 -147.39
C THR A 664 45.57 -31.02 -146.77
N TYR A 665 45.75 -29.88 -147.46
CA TYR A 665 46.69 -28.82 -147.06
C TYR A 665 46.01 -27.45 -147.00
N ASN A 666 46.61 -26.48 -146.32
CA ASN A 666 46.02 -25.14 -146.22
C ASN A 666 45.79 -24.56 -147.63
N SER A 667 44.58 -24.04 -147.87
CA SER A 667 44.21 -23.46 -149.15
C SER A 667 45.11 -22.25 -149.44
N HIS A 668 45.92 -22.35 -150.50
CA HIS A 668 46.77 -21.27 -151.02
C HIS A 668 46.54 -21.02 -152.52
N GLY A 669 45.69 -21.82 -153.18
CA GLY A 669 45.27 -21.57 -154.56
C GLY A 669 46.35 -21.80 -155.62
N GLY A 670 47.43 -22.49 -155.24
CA GLY A 670 48.49 -22.91 -156.16
C GLY A 670 47.96 -23.89 -157.22
N LYS A 671 48.71 -24.07 -158.32
CA LYS A 671 48.31 -25.01 -159.39
C LYS A 671 48.14 -26.45 -158.89
N ASN A 672 48.89 -26.84 -157.86
CA ASN A 672 48.78 -28.13 -157.18
C ASN A 672 47.48 -28.34 -156.39
N GLN A 673 46.70 -27.29 -156.11
CA GLN A 673 45.37 -27.38 -155.47
C GLN A 673 44.21 -27.22 -156.45
N LYS A 674 44.52 -27.14 -157.74
CA LYS A 674 43.55 -26.89 -158.81
C LYS A 674 43.43 -28.11 -159.69
N PHE A 675 42.18 -28.46 -159.95
CA PHE A 675 41.79 -29.64 -160.69
C PHE A 675 40.87 -29.23 -161.81
N ARG A 676 41.20 -29.62 -163.03
CA ARG A 676 40.26 -29.56 -164.14
C ARG A 676 39.38 -30.79 -164.12
N VAL A 677 38.09 -30.56 -164.09
CA VAL A 677 37.08 -31.62 -164.16
C VAL A 677 36.79 -31.92 -165.62
N TYR A 678 36.82 -33.18 -165.99
CA TYR A 678 36.36 -33.66 -167.29
C TYR A 678 35.17 -34.59 -167.04
N LYS A 679 33.98 -34.16 -167.43
CA LYS A 679 32.78 -34.97 -167.34
C LYS A 679 32.90 -36.19 -168.26
N MET A 680 32.44 -37.33 -167.75
CA MET A 680 32.30 -38.58 -168.50
C MET A 680 30.88 -38.73 -169.03
#